data_AF-A0A484BDG2-F1
#
_entry.id   AF-A0A484BDG2-F1
#
_cell.length_a   1.000
_cell.length_b   1.000
_cell.length_c   1.000
_cell.angle_alpha   90.00
_cell.angle_beta   90.00
_cell.angle_gamma   90.00
#
_symmetry.space_group_name_H-M   'P 1'
#
loop_
_entity.id
_entity.type
_entity.pdbx_description
1 polymer ?
#
loop_
_entity_poly.entity_id
_entity_poly.type
_entity_poly.pdbx_seq_one_letter_code
_entity_poly.pdbx_strand_id
1 'polypeptide(L)'
;MEAVEIKTELEDDSEWSSQPEPHMEHKQDSESENTVEIEFKSEIDIEPTIVGESIKLYDIERLREFGDVPFVIKRMEPQEFSISYRKAVTSVESILERLRRNRVPNGVGIAFRIASHTPSSCILILAILNHKCHFYCNDKMMLSKALHTQMCRAGIDYLIVNGHMPVGAVYFQSLDNFVVFNEEYKLFKLKHTSGDAAPQAKASLPSNMCYTITTTGTTGEPKLIHVPYECIAPNILGLSQKLNISMADIIYLGTPCTFDPSVVELFLAMQNGAAVLLTHYSMRESPKRVLNALFPTNVTTPGITVLQMTPSLFRQFGANAIRERILNSSSTLRVLLLGGEPFPSSAELTTWMDSQVLLQKQVCNIYGITEVSCWSLMHVLQSLHSRVPLGTPIDDQTVLRVHLQSKRNIPNAVCGELWLGSATRRCYIPEIDDLENQRNKKDKASSVCYRATGDIVRRFDDGSIVFEERANDIVKRAGTRISLGLITRKIEQCLHHSELTTCLWLDELQKLICCIRSLEPKTKIQQRAQTFDILSKLMTAEQPDRFVYLQYFPCNVHGKLDKMLLLKECALLAQPAQDILRSFLHDRLECVDTQNERSQKKQRLEPAGSQSNLSGYDLSFRHAGGSSFHAITLCREIGLQMCIDDEQRHLFEMLLDENVSLRSILQFLDGAKLVTHNTKLKPIEPPASSAVSATEGNSTISGGLVITRVVKPALHFKCHWKKNFSKCVDSPVAQYESRYVCVGAHSKLLRTLDAVTGKEYSTIKLPDRIECKVTFVSEQLAMVGCYDGCLYGFNPLTGDLLWNVDIGGMIKSQPFLSSDGERIVVCSYAEDYNVLCLSTEHQQVLWCMRIGEKAIFASPLELSKQQAVIICTLDGGYACVSLLDGSVKWMQKCKEPFFASPVLLDSSATIFVCAEVAGRVHGCDVNSGKILATYAADGNIFSSLVVKAPPTHMGHTFVVFGCIDHHLYCLRCKTDASKHASFELHWKVDVGSSIYATPIILTIEPNENIVFCCTTNGHIVLANLGNGQIQWMDKLGGELFSTPCYIESLRRVYFGCRDNFLYCMGTKNN
;
A
#
# COMPACT_ATOMS: atom_id res chain seq x y z
N MET A 1 15.76 32.81 39.02
CA MET A 1 15.26 32.48 40.38
C MET A 1 14.97 33.81 41.04
N GLU A 2 13.94 33.90 41.88
CA GLU A 2 13.89 34.88 42.95
C GLU A 2 13.44 34.22 44.24
N ALA A 3 14.18 34.55 45.31
CA ALA A 3 14.04 34.22 46.73
C ALA A 3 15.46 34.18 47.30
N VAL A 4 15.86 34.96 48.32
CA VAL A 4 15.23 36.05 49.08
C VAL A 4 16.38 37.02 49.50
N GLU A 5 16.01 38.12 50.18
CA GLU A 5 16.80 39.04 51.04
C GLU A 5 17.99 38.39 51.84
N ILE A 6 18.88 39.10 52.57
CA ILE A 6 18.78 40.38 53.31
C ILE A 6 20.19 40.98 53.56
N LYS A 7 20.36 42.31 53.59
CA LYS A 7 20.81 43.13 54.77
C LYS A 7 21.23 44.58 54.43
N THR A 8 21.37 45.38 55.48
CA THR A 8 21.21 46.85 55.57
C THR A 8 22.41 47.58 56.21
N GLU A 9 22.24 48.91 56.36
CA GLU A 9 23.02 49.91 57.14
C GLU A 9 23.95 50.78 56.26
N LEU A 10 23.68 52.08 56.00
CA LEU A 10 23.32 53.28 56.82
C LEU A 10 24.51 53.92 57.54
N GLU A 11 24.87 55.15 57.14
CA GLU A 11 24.77 56.37 57.97
C GLU A 11 24.99 57.64 57.11
N ASP A 12 24.83 58.82 57.72
CA ASP A 12 24.58 60.16 57.14
C ASP A 12 25.85 60.85 56.52
N ASP A 13 25.92 62.12 56.06
CA ASP A 13 25.09 63.32 56.32
C ASP A 13 25.29 64.48 55.29
N SER A 14 24.40 65.49 55.33
CA SER A 14 24.58 66.93 55.04
C SER A 14 24.57 67.55 53.61
N GLU A 15 23.70 68.57 53.50
CA GLU A 15 23.84 69.94 52.88
C GLU A 15 23.87 70.28 51.35
N TRP A 16 22.75 70.90 50.92
CA TRP A 16 22.58 72.24 50.28
C TRP A 16 22.97 72.61 48.82
N SER A 17 21.93 73.04 48.08
CA SER A 17 21.83 74.29 47.26
C SER A 17 22.51 74.40 45.86
N SER A 18 22.06 75.23 44.88
CA SER A 18 20.73 75.83 44.57
C SER A 18 20.72 76.63 43.24
N GLN A 19 19.65 76.51 42.42
CA GLN A 19 19.13 77.53 41.44
C GLN A 19 20.06 78.05 40.30
N PRO A 20 19.59 78.86 39.30
CA PRO A 20 18.22 79.19 38.83
C PRO A 20 18.02 79.01 37.29
N GLU A 21 16.89 79.50 36.76
CA GLU A 21 16.54 79.72 35.33
C GLU A 21 16.96 81.18 34.90
N PRO A 22 16.30 82.01 34.02
CA PRO A 22 15.12 81.89 33.12
C PRO A 22 15.18 82.57 31.71
N HIS A 23 14.06 82.50 30.96
CA HIS A 23 13.58 83.40 29.86
C HIS A 23 14.26 83.31 28.46
N MET A 24 13.58 83.26 27.30
CA MET A 24 12.40 83.94 26.68
C MET A 24 12.72 85.27 25.95
N GLU A 25 12.58 85.31 24.61
CA GLU A 25 11.53 86.05 23.87
C GLU A 25 11.62 86.01 22.31
N HIS A 26 10.49 86.31 21.68
CA HIS A 26 10.09 86.23 20.25
C HIS A 26 10.98 86.88 19.14
N LYS A 27 11.02 86.26 17.94
CA LYS A 27 10.22 86.67 16.74
C LYS A 27 10.44 85.82 15.46
N GLN A 28 9.36 85.71 14.66
CA GLN A 28 9.19 85.72 13.17
C GLN A 28 10.44 85.55 12.25
N ASP A 29 10.39 84.88 11.08
CA ASP A 29 9.30 84.22 10.33
C ASP A 29 9.85 83.24 9.24
N SER A 30 8.94 82.66 8.43
CA SER A 30 9.13 81.93 7.15
C SER A 30 9.72 80.49 7.15
N GLU A 31 8.79 79.51 7.06
CA GLU A 31 8.69 78.42 6.05
C GLU A 31 9.98 77.69 5.59
N SER A 32 10.06 76.35 5.58
CA SER A 32 9.11 75.48 4.86
C SER A 32 9.11 73.98 5.26
N GLU A 33 8.00 73.31 4.91
CA GLU A 33 7.75 71.85 4.79
C GLU A 33 7.92 70.93 6.03
N ASN A 34 6.78 70.42 6.52
CA ASN A 34 6.67 69.69 7.80
C ASN A 34 6.97 68.18 7.70
N THR A 35 7.94 67.72 8.50
CA THR A 35 7.85 66.42 9.18
C THR A 35 7.12 66.59 10.52
N VAL A 36 6.32 65.59 10.93
CA VAL A 36 5.74 65.53 12.30
C VAL A 36 5.71 64.08 12.77
N GLU A 37 6.53 63.77 13.77
CA GLU A 37 6.25 62.72 14.76
C GLU A 37 5.51 63.36 15.94
N ILE A 38 4.65 62.61 16.65
CA ILE A 38 4.13 63.01 17.97
C ILE A 38 4.22 61.80 18.91
N GLU A 39 4.90 61.97 20.04
CA GLU A 39 4.96 60.97 21.12
C GLU A 39 3.64 60.88 21.91
N PHE A 40 3.38 59.70 22.45
CA PHE A 40 2.22 59.42 23.29
C PHE A 40 2.34 60.04 24.69
N LYS A 41 1.20 60.49 25.22
CA LYS A 41 0.93 60.40 26.67
C LYS A 41 -0.53 60.10 26.96
N SER A 42 -0.75 59.44 28.09
CA SER A 42 -2.04 59.10 28.69
C SER A 42 -2.79 60.37 29.17
N GLU A 43 -4.08 60.35 29.51
CA GLU A 43 -5.00 59.24 29.81
C GLU A 43 -6.46 59.73 29.63
N ILE A 44 -7.35 58.90 29.07
CA ILE A 44 -8.82 59.11 29.15
C ILE A 44 -9.50 57.74 29.27
N ASP A 45 -10.39 57.59 30.25
CA ASP A 45 -11.20 56.39 30.46
C ASP A 45 -12.10 56.07 29.25
N ILE A 46 -12.13 54.79 28.86
CA ILE A 46 -13.14 54.25 27.96
C ILE A 46 -13.70 52.97 28.60
N GLU A 47 -15.01 52.95 28.85
CA GLU A 47 -15.73 51.78 29.35
C GLU A 47 -15.55 50.56 28.42
N PRO A 48 -15.65 49.31 28.94
CA PRO A 48 -15.25 48.09 28.23
C PRO A 48 -16.09 47.82 26.97
N THR A 49 -15.66 48.42 25.87
CA THR A 49 -16.31 48.34 24.57
C THR A 49 -15.94 47.00 23.94
N ILE A 50 -16.98 46.20 23.67
CA ILE A 50 -17.04 44.94 22.90
C ILE A 50 -15.68 44.48 22.32
N VAL A 51 -15.14 43.38 22.84
CA VAL A 51 -13.92 42.73 22.31
C VAL A 51 -14.12 42.39 20.83
N GLY A 52 -13.42 43.12 19.94
CA GLY A 52 -13.46 42.86 18.51
C GLY A 52 -12.85 41.51 18.14
N GLU A 53 -13.45 40.79 17.19
CA GLU A 53 -12.88 39.56 16.64
C GLU A 53 -11.51 39.88 16.01
N SER A 54 -10.43 39.29 16.54
CA SER A 54 -9.10 39.42 15.95
C SER A 54 -9.09 38.80 14.54
N ILE A 55 -8.71 39.59 13.53
CA ILE A 55 -8.67 39.19 12.13
C ILE A 55 -7.78 37.96 11.99
N LYS A 56 -8.32 36.88 11.39
CA LYS A 56 -7.62 35.59 11.33
C LYS A 56 -6.49 35.60 10.31
N LEU A 57 -5.43 34.83 10.55
CA LEU A 57 -4.23 34.83 9.68
C LEU A 57 -4.58 34.50 8.21
N TYR A 58 -5.65 33.73 8.01
CA TYR A 58 -6.19 33.25 6.74
C TYR A 58 -7.40 34.04 6.21
N ASP A 59 -7.75 35.18 6.81
CA ASP A 59 -8.91 35.98 6.39
C ASP A 59 -8.73 36.54 4.97
N ILE A 60 -9.70 36.32 4.07
CA ILE A 60 -9.56 36.73 2.66
C ILE A 60 -9.42 38.24 2.43
N GLU A 61 -9.96 39.10 3.29
CA GLU A 61 -9.80 40.54 3.13
C GLU A 61 -8.37 40.97 3.46
N ARG A 62 -7.79 40.39 4.52
CA ARG A 62 -6.36 40.52 4.83
C ARG A 62 -5.47 39.97 3.71
N LEU A 63 -5.79 38.79 3.17
CA LEU A 63 -5.03 38.20 2.07
C LEU A 63 -5.17 38.97 0.75
N ARG A 64 -6.19 39.82 0.60
CA ARG A 64 -6.39 40.71 -0.56
C ARG A 64 -5.26 41.73 -0.69
N GLU A 65 -4.68 42.17 0.44
CA GLU A 65 -3.62 43.18 0.51
C GLU A 65 -2.33 42.76 -0.21
N PHE A 66 -1.98 41.46 -0.19
CA PHE A 66 -0.78 40.94 -0.86
C PHE A 66 -0.86 40.95 -2.40
N GLY A 67 -2.04 41.22 -2.98
CA GLY A 67 -2.19 41.52 -4.40
C GLY A 67 -1.60 40.47 -5.35
N ASP A 68 -0.61 40.87 -6.17
CA ASP A 68 -0.01 39.99 -7.18
C ASP A 68 1.17 39.15 -6.68
N VAL A 69 1.53 39.22 -5.40
CA VAL A 69 2.58 38.35 -4.82
C VAL A 69 2.19 36.86 -5.00
N PRO A 70 3.11 35.98 -5.41
CA PRO A 70 2.85 34.54 -5.54
C PRO A 70 2.43 33.93 -4.19
N PHE A 71 1.28 33.26 -4.17
CA PHE A 71 0.84 32.46 -3.01
C PHE A 71 1.22 30.99 -3.19
N VAL A 72 0.93 30.38 -4.34
CA VAL A 72 1.24 28.96 -4.60
C VAL A 72 2.01 28.79 -5.90
N ILE A 73 3.09 28.00 -5.85
CA ILE A 73 3.95 27.66 -6.99
C ILE A 73 3.96 26.12 -7.15
N LYS A 74 3.38 25.58 -8.22
CA LYS A 74 3.44 24.16 -8.61
C LYS A 74 4.58 23.98 -9.61
N ARG A 75 5.72 23.46 -9.15
CA ARG A 75 6.88 23.18 -9.98
C ARG A 75 6.76 21.78 -10.60
N MET A 76 6.90 21.73 -11.92
CA MET A 76 6.89 20.52 -12.75
C MET A 76 8.13 20.57 -13.65
N GLU A 77 8.62 19.43 -14.13
CA GLU A 77 9.72 19.42 -15.11
C GLU A 77 9.10 19.30 -16.52
N PRO A 78 9.23 20.31 -17.42
CA PRO A 78 9.99 21.56 -17.33
C PRO A 78 9.17 22.83 -17.00
N GLN A 79 7.87 22.72 -16.69
CA GLN A 79 6.94 23.86 -16.56
C GLN A 79 6.65 24.26 -15.11
N GLU A 80 6.57 25.56 -14.84
CA GLU A 80 6.09 26.10 -13.56
C GLU A 80 4.70 26.74 -13.72
N PHE A 81 3.83 26.52 -12.74
CA PHE A 81 2.50 27.13 -12.66
C PHE A 81 2.36 27.87 -11.33
N SER A 82 1.87 29.11 -11.35
CA SER A 82 1.73 29.93 -10.14
C SER A 82 0.38 30.63 -10.01
N ILE A 83 -0.06 30.80 -8.75
CA ILE A 83 -1.27 31.52 -8.34
C ILE A 83 -0.83 32.65 -7.41
N SER A 84 -1.19 33.89 -7.72
CA SER A 84 -1.01 35.04 -6.82
C SER A 84 -2.13 35.16 -5.78
N TYR A 85 -1.89 35.87 -4.68
CA TYR A 85 -2.89 36.10 -3.63
C TYR A 85 -4.23 36.65 -4.18
N ARG A 86 -4.20 37.59 -5.13
CA ARG A 86 -5.42 38.10 -5.82
C ARG A 86 -6.19 36.98 -6.52
N LYS A 87 -5.52 36.12 -7.29
CA LYS A 87 -6.15 34.97 -7.97
C LYS A 87 -6.68 33.94 -6.98
N ALA A 88 -6.00 33.78 -5.84
CA ALA A 88 -6.44 32.90 -4.77
C ALA A 88 -7.74 33.41 -4.13
N VAL A 89 -7.80 34.69 -3.73
CA VAL A 89 -9.00 35.32 -3.15
C VAL A 89 -10.20 35.21 -4.08
N THR A 90 -10.07 35.57 -5.36
CA THR A 90 -11.17 35.45 -6.34
C THR A 90 -11.66 34.00 -6.53
N SER A 91 -10.75 33.02 -6.46
CA SER A 91 -11.15 31.62 -6.51
C SER A 91 -11.81 31.15 -5.21
N VAL A 92 -11.45 31.71 -4.06
CA VAL A 92 -12.12 31.43 -2.78
C VAL A 92 -13.54 32.01 -2.79
N GLU A 93 -13.72 33.26 -3.21
CA GLU A 93 -15.02 33.93 -3.31
C GLU A 93 -16.04 33.04 -4.08
N SER A 94 -15.64 32.49 -5.24
CA SER A 94 -16.47 31.57 -6.03
C SER A 94 -16.78 30.23 -5.34
N ILE A 95 -15.84 29.69 -4.53
CA ILE A 95 -16.08 28.46 -3.75
C ILE A 95 -17.01 28.74 -2.56
N LEU A 96 -16.90 29.91 -1.91
CA LEU A 96 -17.81 30.33 -0.84
C LEU A 96 -19.25 30.42 -1.35
N GLU A 97 -19.46 30.96 -2.55
CA GLU A 97 -20.78 30.94 -3.21
C GLU A 97 -21.30 29.50 -3.43
N ARG A 98 -20.44 28.56 -3.83
CA ARG A 98 -20.82 27.14 -3.99
C ARG A 98 -21.22 26.50 -2.67
N LEU A 99 -20.46 26.70 -1.59
CA LEU A 99 -20.79 26.16 -0.27
C LEU A 99 -22.12 26.72 0.25
N ARG A 100 -22.36 28.03 0.08
CA ARG A 100 -23.65 28.69 0.39
C ARG A 100 -24.80 28.15 -0.45
N ARG A 101 -24.62 28.00 -1.76
CA ARG A 101 -25.64 27.45 -2.69
C ARG A 101 -26.05 26.03 -2.33
N ASN A 102 -25.08 25.19 -1.95
CA ASN A 102 -25.28 23.83 -1.48
C ASN A 102 -25.74 23.73 -0.02
N ARG A 103 -26.02 24.86 0.64
CA ARG A 103 -26.51 24.97 2.02
C ARG A 103 -25.61 24.25 3.04
N VAL A 104 -24.29 24.32 2.84
CA VAL A 104 -23.30 23.86 3.83
C VAL A 104 -23.37 24.84 5.02
N PRO A 105 -23.74 24.40 6.25
CA PRO A 105 -23.85 25.29 7.39
C PRO A 105 -22.47 25.76 7.88
N ASN A 106 -22.43 26.88 8.59
CA ASN A 106 -21.21 27.31 9.28
C ASN A 106 -20.89 26.36 10.45
N GLY A 107 -19.61 26.22 10.79
CA GLY A 107 -19.14 25.44 11.94
C GLY A 107 -19.04 23.93 11.72
N VAL A 108 -19.48 23.40 10.57
CA VAL A 108 -19.40 21.96 10.27
C VAL A 108 -17.99 21.53 9.88
N GLY A 109 -17.71 20.24 10.05
CA GLY A 109 -16.54 19.60 9.48
C GLY A 109 -16.70 19.30 7.99
N ILE A 110 -15.64 19.58 7.22
CA ILE A 110 -15.52 19.20 5.81
C ILE A 110 -14.27 18.30 5.65
N ALA A 111 -14.50 17.01 5.39
CA ALA A 111 -13.45 16.07 5.02
C ALA A 111 -12.88 16.44 3.65
N PHE A 112 -11.57 16.25 3.48
CA PHE A 112 -10.86 16.57 2.27
C PHE A 112 -9.91 15.44 1.91
N ARG A 113 -10.35 14.60 0.97
CA ARG A 113 -9.63 13.40 0.55
C ARG A 113 -8.81 13.70 -0.69
N ILE A 114 -7.55 14.08 -0.46
CA ILE A 114 -6.57 14.46 -1.49
C ILE A 114 -5.34 13.56 -1.40
N ALA A 115 -4.73 13.22 -2.54
CA ALA A 115 -3.54 12.37 -2.58
C ALA A 115 -2.26 13.08 -2.11
N SER A 116 -2.20 14.40 -2.30
CA SER A 116 -1.11 15.29 -1.90
C SER A 116 -1.57 16.74 -2.03
N HIS A 117 -0.81 17.71 -1.50
CA HIS A 117 -1.11 19.12 -1.73
C HIS A 117 -0.96 19.50 -3.22
N THR A 118 -2.06 19.99 -3.80
CA THR A 118 -2.12 20.68 -5.09
C THR A 118 -2.45 22.17 -4.86
N PRO A 119 -2.27 23.06 -5.85
CA PRO A 119 -2.67 24.46 -5.70
C PRO A 119 -4.15 24.59 -5.36
N SER A 120 -5.00 23.88 -6.09
CA SER A 120 -6.44 23.80 -5.85
C SER A 120 -6.77 23.33 -4.43
N SER A 121 -5.98 22.41 -3.86
CA SER A 121 -6.14 21.99 -2.46
C SER A 121 -5.86 23.10 -1.44
N CYS A 122 -4.89 23.97 -1.71
CA CYS A 122 -4.56 25.10 -0.82
C CYS A 122 -5.69 26.14 -0.82
N ILE A 123 -6.25 26.41 -2.01
CA ILE A 123 -7.41 27.29 -2.21
C ILE A 123 -8.68 26.71 -1.55
N LEU A 124 -8.88 25.39 -1.61
CA LEU A 124 -10.01 24.72 -0.98
C LEU A 124 -9.93 24.75 0.56
N ILE A 125 -8.75 24.54 1.15
CA ILE A 125 -8.53 24.72 2.59
C ILE A 125 -8.87 26.16 3.01
N LEU A 126 -8.38 27.15 2.25
CA LEU A 126 -8.65 28.57 2.51
C LEU A 126 -10.15 28.90 2.41
N ALA A 127 -10.87 28.31 1.46
CA ALA A 127 -12.32 28.48 1.31
C ALA A 127 -13.14 27.79 2.41
N ILE A 128 -12.74 26.59 2.88
CA ILE A 128 -13.39 25.92 4.03
C ILE A 128 -13.31 26.82 5.27
N LEU A 129 -12.12 27.35 5.56
CA LEU A 129 -11.87 28.21 6.71
C LEU A 129 -12.65 29.54 6.65
N ASN A 130 -12.72 30.17 5.47
CA ASN A 130 -13.47 31.42 5.27
C ASN A 130 -14.99 31.20 5.17
N HIS A 131 -15.47 29.97 4.97
CA HIS A 131 -16.87 29.58 5.18
C HIS A 131 -17.19 29.28 6.67
N LYS A 132 -16.30 29.69 7.58
CA LYS A 132 -16.36 29.40 9.03
C LYS A 132 -16.53 27.90 9.34
N CYS A 133 -15.97 27.03 8.50
CA CYS A 133 -15.96 25.56 8.66
C CYS A 133 -14.53 25.07 8.95
N HIS A 134 -14.39 23.82 9.41
CA HIS A 134 -13.08 23.21 9.68
C HIS A 134 -12.77 22.05 8.75
N PHE A 135 -11.51 21.93 8.33
CA PHE A 135 -11.09 20.85 7.43
C PHE A 135 -10.62 19.62 8.20
N TYR A 136 -10.77 18.45 7.58
CA TYR A 136 -10.18 17.19 8.02
C TYR A 136 -9.54 16.48 6.82
N CYS A 137 -8.22 16.30 6.84
CA CYS A 137 -7.52 15.64 5.73
C CYS A 137 -7.50 14.12 5.95
N ASN A 138 -7.88 13.35 4.92
CA ASN A 138 -7.95 11.89 4.98
C ASN A 138 -7.00 11.27 3.94
N ASP A 139 -6.44 10.09 4.27
CA ASP A 139 -5.67 9.30 3.31
C ASP A 139 -6.53 8.92 2.08
N LYS A 140 -5.95 9.10 0.89
CA LYS A 140 -6.54 8.69 -0.38
C LYS A 140 -6.94 7.21 -0.40
N MET A 141 -6.19 6.33 0.26
CA MET A 141 -6.39 4.87 0.21
C MET A 141 -7.53 4.37 1.10
N MET A 142 -8.18 5.23 1.89
CA MET A 142 -9.32 4.79 2.70
C MET A 142 -10.55 4.49 1.85
N LEU A 143 -11.00 3.23 1.96
CA LEU A 143 -12.27 2.72 1.47
C LEU A 143 -13.44 3.57 2.00
N SER A 144 -14.54 3.66 1.25
CA SER A 144 -15.65 4.59 1.55
C SER A 144 -16.35 4.29 2.88
N LYS A 145 -16.48 3.02 3.28
CA LYS A 145 -16.98 2.63 4.60
C LYS A 145 -16.05 3.07 5.74
N ALA A 146 -14.74 2.88 5.57
CA ALA A 146 -13.74 3.30 6.55
C ALA A 146 -13.71 4.83 6.69
N LEU A 147 -13.73 5.55 5.56
CA LEU A 147 -13.86 7.00 5.49
C LEU A 147 -15.12 7.51 6.18
N HIS A 148 -16.29 6.92 5.89
CA HIS A 148 -17.56 7.25 6.54
C HIS A 148 -17.51 7.00 8.06
N THR A 149 -16.96 5.87 8.50
CA THR A 149 -16.81 5.52 9.93
C THR A 149 -15.88 6.51 10.64
N GLN A 150 -14.80 6.93 9.99
CA GLN A 150 -13.84 7.89 10.51
C GLN A 150 -14.41 9.31 10.54
N MET A 151 -15.15 9.73 9.51
CA MET A 151 -15.90 10.99 9.49
C MET A 151 -16.96 11.05 10.58
N CYS A 152 -17.70 9.96 10.81
CA CYS A 152 -18.65 9.85 11.93
C CYS A 152 -17.93 10.00 13.29
N ARG A 153 -16.79 9.33 13.50
CA ARG A 153 -15.97 9.48 14.73
C ARG A 153 -15.44 10.91 14.90
N ALA A 154 -15.13 11.61 13.80
CA ALA A 154 -14.53 12.94 13.79
C ALA A 154 -15.54 14.12 13.74
N GLY A 155 -16.86 13.86 13.70
CA GLY A 155 -17.88 14.91 13.64
C GLY A 155 -17.89 15.68 12.30
N ILE A 156 -17.76 14.97 11.19
CA ILE A 156 -17.56 15.55 9.85
C ILE A 156 -18.72 15.19 8.91
N ASP A 157 -19.53 16.18 8.52
CA ASP A 157 -20.79 15.96 7.79
C ASP A 157 -20.67 16.06 6.25
N TYR A 158 -19.60 16.66 5.75
CA TYR A 158 -19.38 16.93 4.33
C TYR A 158 -18.02 16.41 3.87
N LEU A 159 -17.90 16.09 2.58
CA LEU A 159 -16.69 15.55 1.98
C LEU A 159 -16.44 16.22 0.62
N ILE A 160 -15.24 16.77 0.42
CA ILE A 160 -14.75 17.23 -0.89
C ILE A 160 -13.66 16.26 -1.36
N VAL A 161 -13.74 15.82 -2.62
CA VAL A 161 -12.79 14.86 -3.22
C VAL A 161 -12.43 15.29 -4.63
N ASN A 162 -11.19 15.06 -5.06
CA ASN A 162 -10.82 15.16 -6.48
C ASN A 162 -11.69 14.21 -7.33
N GLY A 163 -12.16 14.70 -8.49
CA GLY A 163 -13.23 14.06 -9.27
C GLY A 163 -12.95 12.63 -9.78
N HIS A 164 -11.68 12.24 -9.90
CA HIS A 164 -11.27 10.90 -10.33
C HIS A 164 -11.36 9.82 -9.23
N MET A 165 -11.46 10.20 -7.96
CA MET A 165 -11.44 9.26 -6.83
C MET A 165 -12.81 8.59 -6.59
N PRO A 166 -12.85 7.28 -6.31
CA PRO A 166 -14.10 6.56 -6.03
C PRO A 166 -14.70 6.97 -4.67
N VAL A 167 -15.99 7.29 -4.65
CA VAL A 167 -16.78 7.57 -3.44
C VAL A 167 -18.07 6.75 -3.50
N GLY A 168 -18.24 5.82 -2.56
CA GLY A 168 -19.35 4.88 -2.54
C GLY A 168 -20.68 5.56 -2.23
N ALA A 169 -21.59 5.58 -3.22
CA ALA A 169 -22.91 6.21 -3.13
C ALA A 169 -23.84 5.62 -2.04
N VAL A 170 -23.45 4.51 -1.40
CA VAL A 170 -24.10 3.97 -0.19
C VAL A 170 -23.97 4.94 0.98
N TYR A 171 -22.75 5.46 1.22
CA TYR A 171 -22.38 6.25 2.40
C TYR A 171 -22.44 7.77 2.16
N PHE A 172 -22.53 8.19 0.90
CA PHE A 172 -22.41 9.59 0.50
C PHE A 172 -23.51 9.99 -0.50
N GLN A 173 -23.94 11.25 -0.45
CA GLN A 173 -24.83 11.89 -1.42
C GLN A 173 -24.06 12.98 -2.15
N SER A 174 -23.95 12.91 -3.49
CA SER A 174 -23.35 14.00 -4.28
C SER A 174 -24.24 15.25 -4.26
N LEU A 175 -23.63 16.44 -4.26
CA LEU A 175 -24.30 17.74 -4.23
C LEU A 175 -23.92 18.63 -5.43
N ASP A 176 -22.61 18.82 -5.68
CA ASP A 176 -22.10 19.74 -6.71
C ASP A 176 -20.74 19.24 -7.24
N ASN A 177 -20.51 19.41 -8.55
CA ASN A 177 -19.25 19.11 -9.21
C ASN A 177 -18.68 20.42 -9.77
N PHE A 178 -17.41 20.71 -9.51
CA PHE A 178 -16.81 21.99 -9.85
C PHE A 178 -15.30 21.91 -10.10
N VAL A 179 -14.76 22.82 -10.90
CA VAL A 179 -13.34 22.87 -11.24
C VAL A 179 -12.66 24.00 -10.48
N VAL A 180 -11.49 23.71 -9.90
CA VAL A 180 -10.61 24.68 -9.25
C VAL A 180 -9.22 24.54 -9.90
N PHE A 181 -8.74 25.58 -10.57
CA PHE A 181 -7.46 25.62 -11.31
C PHE A 181 -7.16 24.32 -12.11
N ASN A 182 -8.09 23.94 -12.99
CA ASN A 182 -8.05 22.75 -13.87
C ASN A 182 -8.10 21.38 -13.16
N GLU A 183 -8.32 21.33 -11.84
CA GLU A 183 -8.57 20.10 -11.10
C GLU A 183 -10.08 20.01 -10.77
N GLU A 184 -10.76 18.94 -11.18
CA GLU A 184 -12.18 18.70 -10.85
C GLU A 184 -12.32 18.24 -9.39
N TYR A 185 -13.35 18.73 -8.70
CA TYR A 185 -13.76 18.35 -7.36
C TYR A 185 -15.25 18.05 -7.29
N LYS A 186 -15.60 17.09 -6.44
CA LYS A 186 -16.98 16.64 -6.17
C LYS A 186 -17.27 16.85 -4.69
N LEU A 187 -18.34 17.60 -4.39
CA LEU A 187 -18.85 17.84 -3.03
C LEU A 187 -19.93 16.82 -2.70
N PHE A 188 -19.76 16.13 -1.58
CA PHE A 188 -20.71 15.17 -1.03
C PHE A 188 -21.17 15.58 0.36
N LYS A 189 -22.38 15.17 0.72
CA LYS A 189 -22.85 15.07 2.11
C LYS A 189 -22.75 13.62 2.60
N LEU A 190 -22.36 13.44 3.86
CA LEU A 190 -22.42 12.16 4.55
C LEU A 190 -23.88 11.69 4.69
N LYS A 191 -24.13 10.39 4.51
CA LYS A 191 -25.42 9.75 4.83
C LYS A 191 -25.32 9.08 6.20
N HIS A 192 -26.19 9.46 7.13
CA HIS A 192 -26.39 8.70 8.36
C HIS A 192 -27.47 7.65 8.12
N THR A 193 -27.20 6.39 8.44
CA THR A 193 -28.19 5.31 8.45
C THR A 193 -28.70 5.09 9.87
N SER A 194 -29.91 4.52 10.01
CA SER A 194 -30.53 4.25 11.30
C SER A 194 -29.88 3.11 12.11
N GLY A 195 -28.83 2.48 11.57
CA GLY A 195 -28.01 1.47 12.26
C GLY A 195 -26.57 1.93 12.54
N ASP A 196 -26.16 3.10 12.05
CA ASP A 196 -24.88 3.70 12.45
C ASP A 196 -24.94 4.05 13.94
N ALA A 197 -23.84 3.80 14.67
CA ALA A 197 -23.75 4.19 16.06
C ALA A 197 -23.85 5.72 16.16
N ALA A 198 -25.01 6.21 16.63
CA ALA A 198 -25.28 7.64 16.77
C ALA A 198 -24.08 8.32 17.46
N PRO A 199 -23.54 9.40 16.87
CA PRO A 199 -22.18 9.84 17.16
C PRO A 199 -21.99 10.07 18.65
N GLN A 200 -21.01 9.39 19.25
CA GLN A 200 -20.68 9.52 20.68
C GLN A 200 -19.93 10.84 20.98
N ALA A 201 -20.32 11.92 20.32
CA ALA A 201 -19.98 13.29 20.68
C ALA A 201 -20.70 13.64 22.00
N LYS A 202 -20.10 13.25 23.13
CA LYS A 202 -20.63 13.56 24.47
C LYS A 202 -20.48 15.03 24.86
N ALA A 203 -19.73 15.80 24.07
CA ALA A 203 -19.70 17.25 24.06
C ALA A 203 -19.77 17.77 22.62
N SER A 204 -20.27 19.00 22.46
CA SER A 204 -20.10 19.78 21.23
C SER A 204 -18.62 20.10 21.01
N LEU A 205 -18.17 20.09 19.75
CA LEU A 205 -16.83 20.58 19.41
C LEU A 205 -16.65 22.06 19.83
N PRO A 206 -15.40 22.51 20.11
CA PRO A 206 -15.14 23.90 20.46
C PRO A 206 -15.65 24.91 19.43
N SER A 207 -15.97 26.13 19.88
CA SER A 207 -16.08 27.28 18.98
C SER A 207 -14.75 27.53 18.25
N ASN A 208 -14.80 28.14 17.06
CA ASN A 208 -13.63 28.48 16.24
C ASN A 208 -12.71 27.31 15.85
N MET A 209 -13.26 26.10 15.70
CA MET A 209 -12.58 24.98 15.05
C MET A 209 -11.88 25.39 13.74
N CYS A 210 -10.62 24.99 13.59
CA CYS A 210 -9.79 25.28 12.41
C CYS A 210 -9.53 24.00 11.60
N TYR A 211 -9.05 22.94 12.26
CA TYR A 211 -8.85 21.63 11.63
C TYR A 211 -9.03 20.47 12.60
N THR A 212 -9.21 19.28 12.07
CA THR A 212 -9.13 18.01 12.80
C THR A 212 -8.00 17.17 12.19
N ILE A 213 -7.35 16.35 13.00
CA ILE A 213 -6.27 15.46 12.58
C ILE A 213 -6.30 14.16 13.38
N THR A 214 -5.65 13.11 12.86
CA THR A 214 -5.57 11.79 13.48
C THR A 214 -4.13 11.42 13.74
N THR A 215 -3.82 10.91 14.93
CA THR A 215 -2.47 10.44 15.29
C THR A 215 -2.51 8.99 15.76
N THR A 216 -1.40 8.27 15.62
CA THR A 216 -1.27 6.90 16.14
C THR A 216 -1.23 6.92 17.67
N GLY A 217 -2.26 6.36 18.30
CA GLY A 217 -2.38 6.34 19.74
C GLY A 217 -1.38 5.40 20.40
N THR A 218 -1.06 5.67 21.67
CA THR A 218 -0.25 4.81 22.54
C THR A 218 -0.88 3.44 22.81
N THR A 219 -2.13 3.24 22.42
CA THR A 219 -2.90 1.99 22.47
C THR A 219 -3.00 1.27 21.11
N GLY A 220 -2.38 1.79 20.05
CA GLY A 220 -2.51 1.30 18.68
C GLY A 220 -3.71 1.88 17.92
N GLU A 221 -4.82 2.19 18.61
CA GLU A 221 -5.96 2.89 18.02
C GLU A 221 -5.60 4.32 17.56
N PRO A 222 -6.16 4.82 16.44
CA PRO A 222 -5.99 6.20 16.03
C PRO A 222 -6.76 7.15 16.97
N LYS A 223 -6.05 8.13 17.56
CA LYS A 223 -6.65 9.22 18.34
C LYS A 223 -7.18 10.31 17.41
N LEU A 224 -8.27 10.98 17.80
CA LEU A 224 -8.73 12.21 17.13
C LEU A 224 -8.32 13.46 17.92
N ILE A 225 -7.77 14.44 17.21
CA ILE A 225 -7.34 15.72 17.79
C ILE A 225 -8.02 16.85 17.02
N HIS A 226 -8.90 17.56 17.71
CA HIS A 226 -9.63 18.71 17.20
C HIS A 226 -8.89 20.00 17.60
N VAL A 227 -8.58 20.86 16.62
CA VAL A 227 -7.71 22.02 16.81
C VAL A 227 -8.48 23.31 16.51
N PRO A 228 -8.85 24.08 17.55
CA PRO A 228 -9.33 25.46 17.42
C PRO A 228 -8.27 26.39 16.82
N TYR A 229 -8.72 27.49 16.20
CA TYR A 229 -7.85 28.52 15.64
C TYR A 229 -6.90 29.12 16.69
N GLU A 230 -7.41 29.31 17.90
CA GLU A 230 -6.72 29.83 19.08
C GLU A 230 -5.53 28.96 19.52
N CYS A 231 -5.48 27.70 19.09
CA CYS A 231 -4.37 26.78 19.39
C CYS A 231 -3.21 26.86 18.40
N ILE A 232 -3.51 27.11 17.12
CA ILE A 232 -2.49 27.18 16.06
C ILE A 232 -1.94 28.61 15.89
N ALA A 233 -2.78 29.64 16.08
CA ALA A 233 -2.37 31.04 15.85
C ALA A 233 -1.12 31.47 16.65
N PRO A 234 -0.96 31.16 17.97
CA PRO A 234 0.24 31.53 18.72
C PRO A 234 1.53 30.88 18.17
N ASN A 235 1.43 29.62 17.69
CA ASN A 235 2.57 28.93 17.07
C ASN A 235 3.01 29.64 15.78
N ILE A 236 2.08 29.98 14.89
CA ILE A 236 2.38 30.63 13.60
C ILE A 236 2.96 32.03 13.81
N LEU A 237 2.40 32.81 14.76
CA LEU A 237 2.90 34.14 15.09
C LEU A 237 4.31 34.09 15.71
N GLY A 238 4.54 33.19 16.67
CA GLY A 238 5.87 33.01 17.28
C GLY A 238 6.93 32.53 16.28
N LEU A 239 6.58 31.63 15.35
CA LEU A 239 7.47 31.21 14.27
C LEU A 239 7.70 32.31 13.22
N SER A 240 6.66 33.04 12.81
CA SER A 240 6.74 34.19 11.90
C SER A 240 7.78 35.21 12.38
N GLN A 241 7.70 35.59 13.66
CA GLN A 241 8.62 36.54 14.29
C GLN A 241 10.03 35.96 14.45
N LYS A 242 10.19 34.79 15.09
CA LYS A 242 11.50 34.24 15.44
C LYS A 242 12.32 33.80 14.22
N LEU A 243 11.65 33.46 13.11
CA LEU A 243 12.29 33.12 11.84
C LEU A 243 12.36 34.31 10.85
N ASN A 244 11.78 35.47 11.20
CA ASN A 244 11.64 36.65 10.35
C ASN A 244 11.14 36.28 8.93
N ILE A 245 9.92 35.74 8.84
CA ILE A 245 9.30 35.34 7.56
C ILE A 245 8.71 36.57 6.86
N SER A 246 8.82 36.65 5.53
CA SER A 246 8.43 37.81 4.72
C SER A 246 7.82 37.42 3.37
N MET A 247 7.25 38.38 2.65
CA MET A 247 6.73 38.18 1.28
C MET A 247 7.80 37.72 0.27
N ALA A 248 9.09 37.86 0.60
CA ALA A 248 10.20 37.40 -0.23
C ALA A 248 10.52 35.90 -0.05
N ASP A 249 9.87 35.22 0.91
CA ASP A 249 10.15 33.82 1.20
C ASP A 249 9.35 32.84 0.33
N ILE A 250 9.97 31.69 0.07
CA ILE A 250 9.35 30.53 -0.56
C ILE A 250 9.51 29.34 0.39
N ILE A 251 8.39 28.93 0.98
CA ILE A 251 8.28 27.82 1.94
C ILE A 251 7.98 26.54 1.15
N TYR A 252 8.69 25.44 1.41
CA TYR A 252 8.30 24.15 0.82
C TYR A 252 7.08 23.56 1.53
N LEU A 253 5.95 23.44 0.82
CA LEU A 253 4.77 22.70 1.29
C LEU A 253 4.94 21.21 0.92
N GLY A 254 5.89 20.59 1.61
CA GLY A 254 6.33 19.22 1.40
C GLY A 254 5.58 18.20 2.25
N THR A 255 5.16 18.60 3.45
CA THR A 255 4.56 17.71 4.46
C THR A 255 3.20 17.18 3.97
N PRO A 256 2.83 15.92 4.26
CA PRO A 256 1.50 15.40 3.91
C PRO A 256 0.39 16.16 4.63
N CYS A 257 -0.72 16.41 3.94
CA CYS A 257 -1.90 17.10 4.48
C CYS A 257 -2.52 16.42 5.73
N THR A 258 -2.20 15.15 5.98
CA THR A 258 -2.60 14.35 7.14
C THR A 258 -1.66 14.52 8.35
N PHE A 259 -0.69 15.43 8.32
CA PHE A 259 0.26 15.70 9.39
C PHE A 259 0.33 17.22 9.69
N ASP A 260 0.24 17.60 10.97
CA ASP A 260 0.05 18.99 11.39
C ASP A 260 1.15 20.00 10.98
N PRO A 261 2.42 19.63 10.71
CA PRO A 261 3.39 20.58 10.19
C PRO A 261 3.06 21.12 8.78
N SER A 262 2.18 20.47 8.00
CA SER A 262 1.71 21.04 6.71
C SER A 262 0.80 22.25 6.94
N VAL A 263 0.09 22.32 8.08
CA VAL A 263 -0.67 23.50 8.50
C VAL A 263 0.29 24.64 8.82
N VAL A 264 1.42 24.35 9.46
CA VAL A 264 2.49 25.33 9.73
C VAL A 264 3.10 25.87 8.44
N GLU A 265 3.45 25.01 7.48
CA GLU A 265 3.95 25.39 6.14
C GLU A 265 2.99 26.35 5.43
N LEU A 266 1.69 26.04 5.43
CA LEU A 266 0.66 26.82 4.74
C LEU A 266 0.29 28.11 5.48
N PHE A 267 0.17 28.09 6.81
CA PHE A 267 -0.24 29.26 7.60
C PHE A 267 0.90 30.26 7.77
N LEU A 268 2.17 29.83 7.79
CA LEU A 268 3.31 30.77 7.73
C LEU A 268 3.33 31.55 6.41
N ALA A 269 2.91 30.95 5.29
CA ALA A 269 2.78 31.68 4.04
C ALA A 269 1.67 32.75 4.15
N MET A 270 0.45 32.34 4.49
CA MET A 270 -0.71 33.24 4.66
C MET A 270 -0.44 34.39 5.66
N GLN A 271 0.26 34.10 6.76
CA GLN A 271 0.55 35.12 7.77
C GLN A 271 1.53 36.19 7.28
N ASN A 272 2.47 35.87 6.39
CA ASN A 272 3.56 36.79 6.01
C ASN A 272 3.51 37.24 4.54
N GLY A 273 2.47 36.83 3.80
CA GLY A 273 2.36 37.06 2.36
C GLY A 273 3.41 36.29 1.54
N ALA A 274 4.03 35.26 2.11
CA ALA A 274 5.05 34.45 1.45
C ALA A 274 4.43 33.43 0.48
N ALA A 275 5.24 32.79 -0.35
CA ALA A 275 4.80 31.73 -1.25
C ALA A 275 4.96 30.33 -0.63
N VAL A 276 4.06 29.40 -0.94
CA VAL A 276 4.30 27.95 -0.82
C VAL A 276 4.69 27.33 -2.16
N LEU A 277 5.73 26.51 -2.16
CA LEU A 277 6.16 25.71 -3.31
C LEU A 277 5.72 24.25 -3.16
N LEU A 278 5.19 23.70 -4.25
CA LEU A 278 4.70 22.33 -4.38
C LEU A 278 5.48 21.60 -5.48
N THR A 279 5.95 20.39 -5.16
CA THR A 279 6.54 19.46 -6.14
C THR A 279 5.47 18.52 -6.70
N HIS A 280 5.49 18.34 -8.02
CA HIS A 280 4.67 17.33 -8.72
C HIS A 280 4.91 15.92 -8.16
N TYR A 281 3.85 15.10 -8.06
CA TYR A 281 3.90 13.81 -7.35
C TYR A 281 5.00 12.88 -7.89
N SER A 282 5.16 12.77 -9.20
CA SER A 282 6.18 11.92 -9.86
C SER A 282 7.63 12.38 -9.66
N MET A 283 7.87 13.52 -9.01
CA MET A 283 9.20 13.91 -8.54
C MET A 283 9.48 13.40 -7.12
N ARG A 284 8.45 13.20 -6.28
CA ARG A 284 8.60 12.92 -4.84
C ARG A 284 9.26 11.57 -4.55
N GLU A 285 9.13 10.61 -5.48
CA GLU A 285 9.78 9.29 -5.43
C GLU A 285 11.29 9.35 -5.71
N SER A 286 11.82 10.50 -6.14
CA SER A 286 13.24 10.69 -6.44
C SER A 286 13.83 11.88 -5.68
N PRO A 287 14.63 11.65 -4.61
CA PRO A 287 15.27 12.74 -3.86
C PRO A 287 16.09 13.68 -4.75
N LYS A 288 16.66 13.21 -5.86
CA LYS A 288 17.36 14.04 -6.85
C LYS A 288 16.43 15.00 -7.61
N ARG A 289 15.23 14.56 -8.00
CA ARG A 289 14.23 15.42 -8.67
C ARG A 289 13.65 16.44 -7.69
N VAL A 290 13.35 16.01 -6.45
CA VAL A 290 12.98 16.95 -5.36
C VAL A 290 14.09 17.98 -5.15
N LEU A 291 15.35 17.56 -4.99
CA LEU A 291 16.49 18.47 -4.80
C LEU A 291 16.63 19.51 -5.93
N ASN A 292 16.46 19.09 -7.18
CA ASN A 292 16.47 19.99 -8.33
C ASN A 292 15.28 20.97 -8.35
N ALA A 293 14.10 20.51 -7.93
CA ALA A 293 12.91 21.36 -7.86
C ALA A 293 12.96 22.36 -6.69
N LEU A 294 13.49 21.97 -5.52
CA LEU A 294 13.64 22.86 -4.37
C LEU A 294 14.79 23.85 -4.56
N PHE A 295 15.90 23.37 -5.12
CA PHE A 295 17.11 24.15 -5.39
C PHE A 295 17.46 24.03 -6.87
N PRO A 296 16.86 24.84 -7.75
CA PRO A 296 17.24 24.90 -9.16
C PRO A 296 18.70 25.35 -9.32
N THR A 297 19.33 25.01 -10.45
CA THR A 297 20.66 25.51 -10.84
C THR A 297 20.60 26.69 -11.80
N ASN A 298 19.40 27.03 -12.31
CA ASN A 298 19.16 28.18 -13.17
C ASN A 298 18.87 29.43 -12.32
N VAL A 299 19.62 30.51 -12.57
CA VAL A 299 19.48 31.80 -11.88
C VAL A 299 18.09 32.43 -12.06
N THR A 300 17.38 32.16 -13.16
CA THR A 300 16.06 32.76 -13.43
C THR A 300 14.90 32.06 -12.72
N THR A 301 15.15 31.01 -11.92
CA THR A 301 14.11 30.24 -11.23
C THR A 301 14.41 30.25 -9.73
N PRO A 302 13.55 30.83 -8.87
CA PRO A 302 13.87 30.94 -7.45
C PRO A 302 13.79 29.57 -6.76
N GLY A 303 14.78 29.29 -5.91
CA GLY A 303 14.76 28.15 -4.98
C GLY A 303 13.97 28.48 -3.71
N ILE A 304 13.75 27.45 -2.87
CA ILE A 304 13.10 27.66 -1.57
C ILE A 304 14.04 28.41 -0.60
N THR A 305 13.45 29.23 0.27
CA THR A 305 14.16 29.92 1.36
C THR A 305 13.90 29.29 2.72
N VAL A 306 12.76 28.61 2.89
CA VAL A 306 12.39 27.92 4.13
C VAL A 306 12.07 26.46 3.83
N LEU A 307 12.78 25.55 4.51
CA LEU A 307 12.57 24.11 4.44
C LEU A 307 12.22 23.58 5.83
N GLN A 308 11.02 23.04 5.99
CA GLN A 308 10.65 22.20 7.12
C GLN A 308 10.72 20.73 6.69
N MET A 309 11.34 19.87 7.49
CA MET A 309 11.36 18.43 7.20
C MET A 309 11.63 17.58 8.45
N THR A 310 11.31 16.29 8.37
CA THR A 310 11.81 15.29 9.31
C THR A 310 13.29 14.96 9.04
N PRO A 311 14.11 14.74 10.07
CA PRO A 311 15.51 14.29 9.93
C PRO A 311 15.69 13.09 8.97
N SER A 312 14.83 12.07 9.06
CA SER A 312 14.90 10.86 8.21
C SER A 312 14.62 11.13 6.73
N LEU A 313 13.69 12.04 6.41
CA LEU A 313 13.43 12.44 5.02
C LEU A 313 14.54 13.36 4.50
N PHE A 314 15.09 14.26 5.32
CA PHE A 314 16.21 15.12 4.94
C PHE A 314 17.46 14.30 4.57
N ARG A 315 17.75 13.23 5.32
CA ARG A 315 18.84 12.27 5.03
C ARG A 315 18.74 11.62 3.65
N GLN A 316 17.55 11.55 3.03
CA GLN A 316 17.39 10.93 1.69
C GLN A 316 18.06 11.72 0.56
N PHE A 317 18.38 13.01 0.75
CA PHE A 317 19.20 13.75 -0.20
C PHE A 317 20.66 13.26 -0.24
N GLY A 318 21.16 12.69 0.86
CA GLY A 318 22.56 12.27 1.02
C GLY A 318 23.50 13.41 1.43
N ALA A 319 24.48 13.12 2.29
CA ALA A 319 25.33 14.12 2.94
C ALA A 319 26.04 15.08 1.95
N ASN A 320 26.60 14.56 0.85
CA ASN A 320 27.26 15.38 -0.15
C ASN A 320 26.30 16.40 -0.78
N ALA A 321 25.11 15.97 -1.22
CA ALA A 321 24.13 16.86 -1.83
C ALA A 321 23.55 17.88 -0.82
N ILE A 322 23.42 17.48 0.45
CA ILE A 322 23.09 18.40 1.54
C ILE A 322 24.16 19.50 1.63
N ARG A 323 25.45 19.14 1.73
CA ARG A 323 26.56 20.10 1.89
C ARG A 323 26.84 20.96 0.67
N GLU A 324 26.72 20.39 -0.52
CA GLU A 324 27.03 21.04 -1.80
C GLU A 324 25.88 21.92 -2.30
N ARG A 325 24.61 21.60 -1.97
CA ARG A 325 23.44 22.28 -2.56
C ARG A 325 22.44 22.88 -1.58
N ILE A 326 22.31 22.35 -0.36
CA ILE A 326 21.28 22.78 0.60
C ILE A 326 21.90 23.69 1.68
N LEU A 327 22.91 23.18 2.37
CA LEU A 327 23.66 23.86 3.42
C LEU A 327 25.00 24.38 2.90
N ASN A 328 24.97 24.94 1.68
CA ASN A 328 26.06 25.69 1.08
C ASN A 328 25.78 27.19 1.19
N SER A 329 26.79 28.04 1.36
CA SER A 329 26.62 29.50 1.42
C SER A 329 25.86 30.07 0.21
N SER A 330 26.13 29.54 -1.00
CA SER A 330 25.46 29.94 -2.24
C SER A 330 24.02 29.45 -2.42
N SER A 331 23.52 28.59 -1.51
CA SER A 331 22.15 28.07 -1.59
C SER A 331 21.12 29.13 -1.18
N THR A 332 19.95 29.12 -1.83
CA THR A 332 18.81 30.01 -1.50
C THR A 332 18.23 29.77 -0.11
N LEU A 333 18.55 28.63 0.53
CA LEU A 333 18.02 28.30 1.84
C LEU A 333 18.47 29.31 2.90
N ARG A 334 17.50 29.81 3.67
CA ARG A 334 17.66 30.79 4.75
C ARG A 334 17.37 30.15 6.11
N VAL A 335 16.36 29.27 6.16
CA VAL A 335 15.90 28.56 7.35
C VAL A 335 15.72 27.07 7.06
N LEU A 336 16.35 26.22 7.87
CA LEU A 336 16.10 24.78 7.91
C LEU A 336 15.49 24.41 9.26
N LEU A 337 14.24 23.94 9.26
CA LEU A 337 13.55 23.43 10.45
C LEU A 337 13.55 21.89 10.41
N LEU A 338 14.21 21.24 11.38
CA LEU A 338 14.18 19.78 11.52
C LEU A 338 13.47 19.39 12.82
N GLY A 339 12.44 18.55 12.70
CA GLY A 339 11.61 18.16 13.84
C GLY A 339 10.82 16.87 13.66
N GLY A 340 10.07 16.49 14.70
CA GLY A 340 9.19 15.32 14.71
C GLY A 340 9.90 13.96 14.88
N GLU A 341 11.22 13.96 14.90
CA GLU A 341 12.14 12.85 15.25
C GLU A 341 13.34 13.43 16.03
N PRO A 342 14.21 12.61 16.66
CA PRO A 342 15.43 13.11 17.29
C PRO A 342 16.34 13.86 16.30
N PHE A 343 16.85 15.01 16.73
CA PHE A 343 17.70 15.88 15.92
C PHE A 343 19.03 15.18 15.55
N PRO A 344 19.59 15.43 14.35
CA PRO A 344 20.90 14.90 13.92
C PRO A 344 22.03 15.13 14.92
N SER A 345 22.97 14.20 14.99
CA SER A 345 24.11 14.29 15.92
C SER A 345 25.13 15.35 15.48
N SER A 346 25.90 15.90 16.43
CA SER A 346 27.05 16.80 16.19
C SER A 346 28.01 16.26 15.12
N ALA A 347 28.24 14.94 15.15
CA ALA A 347 29.05 14.22 14.16
C ALA A 347 28.39 14.20 12.76
N GLU A 348 27.11 13.88 12.67
CA GLU A 348 26.35 13.86 11.41
C GLU A 348 26.25 15.26 10.79
N LEU A 349 25.95 16.29 11.59
CA LEU A 349 25.87 17.69 11.17
C LEU A 349 27.19 18.18 10.56
N THR A 350 28.33 17.73 11.09
CA THR A 350 29.67 18.04 10.56
C THR A 350 29.93 17.38 9.19
N THR A 351 29.17 16.33 8.81
CA THR A 351 29.19 15.80 7.43
C THR A 351 28.31 16.61 6.46
N TRP A 352 27.32 17.34 6.99
CA TRP A 352 26.31 18.07 6.23
C TRP A 352 26.67 19.54 5.97
N MET A 353 27.47 20.17 6.83
CA MET A 353 27.81 21.59 6.71
C MET A 353 29.10 21.96 7.45
N ASP A 354 29.74 23.01 6.96
CA ASP A 354 30.84 23.70 7.63
C ASP A 354 30.29 24.75 8.61
N SER A 355 31.01 25.06 9.69
CA SER A 355 30.54 25.96 10.76
C SER A 355 30.19 27.38 10.26
N GLN A 356 30.85 27.84 9.19
CA GLN A 356 30.57 29.10 8.49
C GLN A 356 29.10 29.22 8.02
N VAL A 357 28.40 28.11 7.77
CA VAL A 357 27.01 28.10 7.29
C VAL A 357 26.05 28.66 8.35
N LEU A 358 26.35 28.46 9.64
CA LEU A 358 25.55 28.99 10.75
C LEU A 358 25.60 30.53 10.87
N LEU A 359 26.57 31.19 10.22
CA LEU A 359 26.64 32.65 10.12
C LEU A 359 25.65 33.23 9.08
N GLN A 360 25.07 32.38 8.23
CA GLN A 360 24.24 32.78 7.08
C GLN A 360 22.86 32.11 7.05
N LYS A 361 22.68 30.98 7.74
CA LYS A 361 21.46 30.16 7.69
C LYS A 361 21.05 29.69 9.07
N GLN A 362 19.78 29.87 9.41
CA GLN A 362 19.23 29.36 10.67
C GLN A 362 18.92 27.86 10.51
N VAL A 363 19.73 27.01 11.13
CA VAL A 363 19.43 25.58 11.26
C VAL A 363 18.82 25.35 12.64
N CYS A 364 17.55 24.90 12.68
CA CYS A 364 16.75 24.88 13.89
C CYS A 364 16.27 23.47 14.23
N ASN A 365 16.44 23.08 15.50
CA ASN A 365 15.68 21.98 16.10
C ASN A 365 14.31 22.51 16.50
N ILE A 366 13.23 21.83 16.10
CA ILE A 366 11.85 22.17 16.43
C ILE A 366 11.13 20.96 17.04
N TYR A 367 10.48 21.19 18.17
CA TYR A 367 9.87 20.14 18.98
C TYR A 367 8.47 20.51 19.47
N GLY A 368 7.57 19.54 19.52
CA GLY A 368 6.19 19.69 20.00
C GLY A 368 5.39 18.42 19.73
N ILE A 369 4.12 18.45 20.14
CA ILE A 369 3.16 17.35 19.96
C ILE A 369 1.84 17.90 19.41
N THR A 370 1.15 17.10 18.59
CA THR A 370 -0.12 17.48 17.96
C THR A 370 -1.19 17.83 19.02
N GLU A 371 -1.15 17.21 20.20
CA GLU A 371 -2.00 17.52 21.36
C GLU A 371 -1.85 18.95 21.93
N VAL A 372 -0.84 19.73 21.50
CA VAL A 372 -0.61 21.15 21.83
C VAL A 372 -0.48 22.00 20.54
N SER A 373 -1.04 21.50 19.44
CA SER A 373 -0.99 22.08 18.08
C SER A 373 0.44 22.28 17.57
N CYS A 374 1.04 21.20 17.05
CA CYS A 374 2.37 21.20 16.43
C CYS A 374 3.50 21.75 17.34
N TRP A 375 4.37 22.61 16.83
CA TRP A 375 5.63 22.97 17.48
C TRP A 375 5.45 23.86 18.73
N SER A 376 6.07 23.45 19.84
CA SER A 376 6.04 24.15 21.13
C SER A 376 7.39 24.80 21.48
N LEU A 377 8.51 24.17 21.10
CA LEU A 377 9.87 24.62 21.39
C LEU A 377 10.70 24.74 20.11
N MET A 378 11.68 25.66 20.12
CA MET A 378 12.67 25.83 19.06
C MET A 378 14.07 26.16 19.61
N HIS A 379 15.10 25.57 19.02
CA HIS A 379 16.51 25.95 19.23
C HIS A 379 17.19 26.25 17.89
N VAL A 380 17.75 27.46 17.75
CA VAL A 380 18.60 27.82 16.61
C VAL A 380 20.04 27.38 16.92
N LEU A 381 20.60 26.50 16.09
CA LEU A 381 21.90 25.87 16.31
C LEU A 381 23.05 26.88 16.25
N GLN A 382 23.78 27.04 17.36
CA GLN A 382 24.91 27.97 17.47
C GLN A 382 26.29 27.32 17.21
N SER A 383 26.40 25.99 17.29
CA SER A 383 27.66 25.26 17.12
C SER A 383 27.41 23.83 16.67
N LEU A 384 28.29 23.32 15.80
CA LEU A 384 28.27 21.92 15.35
C LEU A 384 28.78 20.94 16.41
N HIS A 385 29.44 21.43 17.47
CA HIS A 385 30.16 20.59 18.45
C HIS A 385 29.46 20.50 19.82
N SER A 386 28.38 21.25 20.03
CA SER A 386 27.54 21.16 21.23
C SER A 386 26.44 20.11 21.10
N ARG A 387 25.94 19.62 22.23
CA ARG A 387 24.65 18.89 22.29
C ARG A 387 23.52 19.84 21.88
N VAL A 388 22.55 19.35 21.11
CA VAL A 388 21.42 20.16 20.65
C VAL A 388 20.23 19.99 21.60
N PRO A 389 19.79 21.05 22.32
CA PRO A 389 18.60 20.99 23.17
C PRO A 389 17.31 21.12 22.34
N LEU A 390 16.17 20.84 22.98
CA LEU A 390 14.84 21.11 22.43
C LEU A 390 14.55 22.61 22.28
N GLY A 391 15.25 23.45 23.05
CA GLY A 391 15.20 24.91 22.94
C GLY A 391 14.20 25.58 23.88
N THR A 392 13.78 26.78 23.51
CA THR A 392 12.89 27.65 24.28
C THR A 392 11.49 27.69 23.68
N PRO A 393 10.45 28.10 24.46
CA PRO A 393 9.10 28.30 23.96
C PRO A 393 9.02 29.13 22.68
N ILE A 394 8.20 28.69 21.73
CA ILE A 394 7.88 29.44 20.51
C ILE A 394 6.97 30.63 20.84
N ASP A 395 6.01 30.44 21.74
CA ASP A 395 5.12 31.46 22.30
C ASP A 395 5.28 31.52 23.84
N ASP A 396 5.02 32.70 24.42
CA ASP A 396 5.23 32.95 25.85
C ASP A 396 4.18 32.28 26.77
N GLN A 397 3.17 31.63 26.20
CA GLN A 397 2.12 30.90 26.92
C GLN A 397 2.39 29.40 27.02
N THR A 398 3.47 28.91 26.42
CA THR A 398 3.92 27.52 26.49
C THR A 398 4.78 27.30 27.74
N VAL A 399 4.28 26.47 28.67
CA VAL A 399 4.90 26.18 29.97
C VAL A 399 5.40 24.75 30.02
N LEU A 400 6.61 24.57 30.57
CA LEU A 400 7.32 23.28 30.63
C LEU A 400 7.29 22.68 32.03
N ARG A 401 7.00 21.38 32.14
CA ARG A 401 7.17 20.59 33.37
C ARG A 401 7.93 19.30 33.07
N VAL A 402 8.79 18.87 33.98
CA VAL A 402 9.51 17.58 33.89
C VAL A 402 9.13 16.74 35.11
N HIS A 403 8.48 15.59 34.87
CA HIS A 403 8.00 14.70 35.92
C HIS A 403 9.05 13.60 36.22
N LEU A 404 9.65 13.67 37.41
CA LEU A 404 10.71 12.77 37.88
C LEU A 404 10.24 11.30 37.96
N GLN A 405 10.81 10.42 37.13
CA GLN A 405 10.48 8.98 37.17
C GLN A 405 11.32 8.16 38.16
N SER A 406 12.56 8.56 38.49
CA SER A 406 13.36 7.93 39.56
C SER A 406 14.56 8.78 40.00
N LYS A 407 15.04 8.58 41.24
CA LYS A 407 16.30 9.16 41.73
C LYS A 407 17.53 8.39 41.19
N ARG A 408 17.79 8.48 39.88
CA ARG A 408 19.13 8.20 39.35
C ARG A 408 20.00 9.44 39.60
N ASN A 409 20.74 9.43 40.70
CA ASN A 409 21.66 10.50 41.07
C ASN A 409 22.81 10.59 40.06
N ILE A 410 22.63 11.41 39.02
CA ILE A 410 23.69 11.93 38.17
C ILE A 410 23.91 13.37 38.65
N PRO A 411 25.16 13.82 38.93
CA PRO A 411 25.42 15.21 39.26
C PRO A 411 24.92 16.15 38.15
N ASN A 412 24.40 17.32 38.55
CA ASN A 412 24.18 18.46 37.67
C ASN A 412 23.16 18.24 36.53
N ALA A 413 22.16 17.36 36.74
CA ALA A 413 21.04 17.17 35.84
C ALA A 413 19.80 16.51 36.50
N VAL A 414 18.60 16.85 36.01
CA VAL A 414 17.32 16.22 36.35
C VAL A 414 16.79 15.44 35.15
N CYS A 415 16.35 14.19 35.37
CA CYS A 415 15.78 13.33 34.32
C CYS A 415 14.31 12.98 34.63
N GLY A 416 13.43 13.06 33.63
CA GLY A 416 12.01 12.77 33.79
C GLY A 416 11.21 12.89 32.50
N GLU A 417 9.91 12.60 32.56
CA GLU A 417 8.99 12.76 31.43
C GLU A 417 8.67 14.24 31.20
N LEU A 418 8.69 14.69 29.94
CA LEU A 418 8.30 16.04 29.55
C LEU A 418 6.78 16.18 29.47
N TRP A 419 6.27 17.25 30.05
CA TRP A 419 4.87 17.67 29.95
C TRP A 419 4.85 19.10 29.42
N LEU A 420 4.15 19.30 28.30
CA LEU A 420 3.91 20.59 27.67
C LEU A 420 2.56 21.13 28.16
N GLY A 421 2.46 22.41 28.47
CA GLY A 421 1.19 23.02 28.83
C GLY A 421 0.99 24.41 28.25
N SER A 422 -0.27 24.80 28.07
CA SER A 422 -0.64 26.15 27.63
C SER A 422 -2.02 26.55 28.16
N ALA A 423 -2.26 27.86 28.27
CA ALA A 423 -3.58 28.41 28.57
C ALA A 423 -4.50 28.46 27.34
N THR A 424 -3.94 28.70 26.14
CA THR A 424 -4.68 28.87 24.88
C THR A 424 -4.54 27.67 23.95
N ARG A 425 -3.36 27.02 23.90
CA ARG A 425 -3.04 25.92 22.97
C ARG A 425 -3.62 24.56 23.41
N ARG A 426 -4.88 24.54 23.85
CA ARG A 426 -5.60 23.34 24.29
C ARG A 426 -6.40 22.74 23.13
N CYS A 427 -5.76 21.86 22.35
CA CYS A 427 -6.47 20.97 21.43
C CYS A 427 -7.46 20.09 22.21
N TYR A 428 -8.65 19.86 21.63
CA TYR A 428 -9.69 19.01 22.21
C TYR A 428 -9.51 17.56 21.74
N ILE A 429 -9.44 16.62 22.68
CA ILE A 429 -9.13 15.22 22.44
C ILE A 429 -10.22 14.38 23.12
N PRO A 430 -11.20 13.81 22.40
CA PRO A 430 -12.37 13.18 22.99
C PRO A 430 -12.02 12.07 23.98
N GLU A 431 -10.98 11.27 23.69
CA GLU A 431 -10.54 10.16 24.55
C GLU A 431 -9.94 10.62 25.88
N ILE A 432 -9.63 11.91 26.05
CA ILE A 432 -9.02 12.50 27.25
C ILE A 432 -9.98 13.50 27.92
N ASP A 433 -10.41 14.52 27.18
CA ASP A 433 -11.15 15.65 27.74
C ASP A 433 -12.56 15.26 28.21
N ASP A 434 -13.27 14.35 27.52
CA ASP A 434 -14.59 13.86 28.00
C ASP A 434 -14.46 12.99 29.26
N LEU A 435 -13.35 12.28 29.45
CA LEU A 435 -13.08 11.52 30.68
C LEU A 435 -12.73 12.46 31.84
N GLU A 436 -11.99 13.55 31.59
CA GLU A 436 -11.77 14.60 32.59
C GLU A 436 -13.08 15.31 32.96
N ASN A 437 -13.91 15.69 31.98
CA ASN A 437 -15.17 16.40 32.21
C ASN A 437 -16.20 15.56 32.99
N GLN A 438 -16.18 14.23 32.82
CA GLN A 438 -16.98 13.31 33.63
C GLN A 438 -16.50 13.20 35.09
N ARG A 439 -15.20 13.43 35.36
CA ARG A 439 -14.61 13.34 36.71
C ARG A 439 -14.64 14.69 37.45
N ASN A 440 -14.31 15.78 36.78
CA ASN A 440 -14.10 17.10 37.38
C ASN A 440 -15.25 18.05 37.04
N LYS A 441 -16.42 17.85 37.68
CA LYS A 441 -17.60 18.73 37.56
C LYS A 441 -17.50 20.04 38.38
N LYS A 442 -16.32 20.40 38.88
CA LYS A 442 -16.05 21.68 39.55
C LYS A 442 -14.76 22.28 38.98
N ASP A 443 -14.78 23.60 38.86
CA ASP A 443 -13.65 24.51 38.63
C ASP A 443 -12.73 24.20 37.44
N LYS A 444 -13.04 24.81 36.29
CA LYS A 444 -12.11 24.98 35.15
C LYS A 444 -12.18 26.40 34.57
N ALA A 445 -11.81 27.39 35.37
CA ALA A 445 -11.44 28.73 34.90
C ALA A 445 -9.90 28.86 34.88
N SER A 446 -9.35 29.45 33.81
CA SER A 446 -7.97 29.96 33.67
C SER A 446 -6.77 29.07 34.09
N SER A 447 -6.93 27.76 34.25
CA SER A 447 -5.81 26.85 34.56
C SER A 447 -5.06 26.41 33.29
N VAL A 448 -3.72 26.56 33.25
CA VAL A 448 -2.86 26.02 32.19
C VAL A 448 -3.09 24.51 32.02
N CYS A 449 -3.51 24.09 30.83
CA CYS A 449 -3.76 22.70 30.50
C CYS A 449 -2.45 22.03 30.10
N TYR A 450 -2.06 20.93 30.77
CA TYR A 450 -0.85 20.17 30.47
C TYR A 450 -1.19 18.84 29.78
N ARG A 451 -0.36 18.46 28.81
CA ARG A 451 -0.37 17.17 28.10
C ARG A 451 0.98 16.48 28.31
N ALA A 452 0.95 15.20 28.69
CA ALA A 452 2.14 14.35 28.73
C ALA A 452 2.63 14.07 27.30
N THR A 453 3.92 14.21 27.03
CA THR A 453 4.47 13.97 25.68
C THR A 453 4.78 12.49 25.43
N GLY A 454 5.03 11.72 26.50
CA GLY A 454 5.63 10.38 26.44
C GLY A 454 7.13 10.40 26.09
N ASP A 455 7.78 11.57 26.09
CA ASP A 455 9.21 11.73 25.91
C ASP A 455 9.92 11.89 27.26
N ILE A 456 11.00 11.14 27.46
CA ILE A 456 11.93 11.32 28.56
C ILE A 456 12.98 12.36 28.14
N VAL A 457 13.24 13.31 29.02
CA VAL A 457 14.20 14.40 28.80
C VAL A 457 15.14 14.55 29.99
N ARG A 458 16.32 15.12 29.72
CA ARG A 458 17.26 15.58 30.74
C ARG A 458 17.33 17.10 30.72
N ARG A 459 17.08 17.72 31.87
CA ARG A 459 17.32 19.14 32.13
C ARG A 459 18.67 19.31 32.82
N PHE A 460 19.52 20.19 32.30
CA PHE A 460 20.80 20.56 32.91
C PHE A 460 20.70 21.84 33.74
N ASP A 461 21.74 22.14 34.52
CA ASP A 461 21.79 23.30 35.44
C ASP A 461 21.73 24.65 34.69
N ASP A 462 22.17 24.71 33.43
CA ASP A 462 22.01 25.85 32.52
C ASP A 462 20.54 26.08 32.06
N GLY A 463 19.62 25.23 32.52
CA GLY A 463 18.22 25.24 32.15
C GLY A 463 17.89 24.51 30.85
N SER A 464 18.89 24.11 30.06
CA SER A 464 18.69 23.44 28.77
C SER A 464 18.03 22.07 28.96
N ILE A 465 17.12 21.72 28.04
CA ILE A 465 16.41 20.43 28.03
C ILE A 465 16.82 19.67 26.77
N VAL A 466 17.32 18.45 26.94
CA VAL A 466 17.75 17.54 25.86
C VAL A 466 16.87 16.30 25.86
N PHE A 467 16.45 15.85 24.67
CA PHE A 467 15.69 14.61 24.48
C PHE A 467 16.54 13.38 24.77
N GLU A 468 15.98 12.41 25.52
CA GLU A 468 16.66 11.15 25.85
C GLU A 468 16.03 9.95 25.13
N GLU A 469 14.74 9.67 25.33
CA GLU A 469 14.07 8.51 24.75
C GLU A 469 12.53 8.64 24.76
N ARG A 470 11.82 7.78 24.01
CA ARG A 470 10.38 7.56 24.22
C ARG A 470 10.19 6.66 25.43
N ALA A 471 9.29 7.01 26.35
CA ALA A 471 8.96 6.18 27.51
C ALA A 471 8.48 4.75 27.12
N ASN A 472 7.95 4.61 25.90
CA ASN A 472 7.44 3.35 25.35
C ASN A 472 8.48 2.52 24.57
N ASP A 473 9.70 3.02 24.32
CA ASP A 473 10.78 2.27 23.64
C ASP A 473 11.51 1.28 24.61
N ILE A 474 10.86 0.89 25.72
CA ILE A 474 11.37 -0.01 26.75
C ILE A 474 10.71 -1.40 26.62
N VAL A 475 11.52 -2.43 26.39
CA VAL A 475 11.08 -3.82 26.21
C VAL A 475 11.58 -4.73 27.34
N LYS A 476 10.95 -5.90 27.52
CA LYS A 476 11.36 -6.92 28.49
C LYS A 476 12.08 -8.07 27.77
N ARG A 477 13.39 -8.20 27.97
CA ARG A 477 14.19 -9.34 27.46
C ARG A 477 14.64 -10.19 28.65
N ALA A 478 14.24 -11.46 28.68
CA ALA A 478 14.52 -12.39 29.78
C ALA A 478 14.25 -11.79 31.19
N GLY A 479 13.10 -11.14 31.36
CA GLY A 479 12.70 -10.46 32.61
C GLY A 479 13.36 -9.10 32.87
N THR A 480 14.48 -8.79 32.21
CA THR A 480 15.19 -7.50 32.33
C THR A 480 14.50 -6.44 31.45
N ARG A 481 14.28 -5.23 31.98
CA ARG A 481 13.83 -4.08 31.18
C ARG A 481 15.04 -3.44 30.49
N ILE A 482 15.00 -3.35 29.17
CA ILE A 482 16.04 -2.68 28.35
C ILE A 482 15.40 -1.60 27.48
N SER A 483 16.13 -0.50 27.26
CA SER A 483 15.70 0.59 26.37
C SER A 483 16.31 0.42 24.98
N LEU A 484 15.47 0.37 23.94
CA LEU A 484 15.92 0.31 22.56
C LEU A 484 16.65 1.60 22.15
N GLY A 485 16.20 2.76 22.65
CA GLY A 485 16.82 4.05 22.39
C GLY A 485 18.22 4.17 23.02
N LEU A 486 18.38 3.73 24.27
CA LEU A 486 19.68 3.72 24.96
C LEU A 486 20.69 2.79 24.27
N ILE A 487 20.26 1.59 23.85
CA ILE A 487 21.12 0.64 23.13
C ILE A 487 21.48 1.21 21.77
N THR A 488 20.52 1.78 21.02
CA THR A 488 20.79 2.44 19.73
C THR A 488 21.91 3.47 19.86
N ARG A 489 21.81 4.37 20.84
CA ARG A 489 22.81 5.43 21.11
C ARG A 489 24.19 4.92 21.52
N LYS A 490 24.26 3.82 22.28
CA LYS A 490 25.53 3.13 22.58
C LYS A 490 26.17 2.57 21.30
N ILE A 491 25.36 2.03 20.39
CA ILE A 491 25.82 1.50 19.11
C ILE A 491 26.26 2.65 18.19
N GLU A 492 25.54 3.78 18.11
CA GLU A 492 25.91 4.96 17.32
C GLU A 492 27.34 5.46 17.63
N GLN A 493 27.75 5.43 18.90
CA GLN A 493 29.11 5.80 19.33
C GLN A 493 30.22 4.85 18.82
N CYS A 494 29.86 3.72 18.22
CA CYS A 494 30.75 2.72 17.63
C CYS A 494 30.74 2.73 16.08
N LEU A 495 30.01 3.66 15.45
CA LEU A 495 29.89 3.76 14.00
C LEU A 495 30.70 4.93 13.42
N HIS A 496 30.91 4.91 12.10
CA HIS A 496 31.39 6.10 11.40
C HIS A 496 30.29 7.16 11.31
N HIS A 497 30.65 8.45 11.29
CA HIS A 497 29.70 9.58 11.30
C HIS A 497 28.75 9.67 10.09
N SER A 498 28.98 8.85 9.05
CA SER A 498 28.13 8.72 7.85
C SER A 498 27.10 7.58 7.93
N GLU A 499 27.18 6.75 8.98
CA GLU A 499 26.27 5.63 9.24
C GLU A 499 25.15 6.01 10.20
N LEU A 500 24.05 5.25 10.19
CA LEU A 500 22.98 5.34 11.20
C LEU A 500 22.69 3.95 11.77
N THR A 501 22.07 3.89 12.95
CA THR A 501 21.50 2.64 13.47
C THR A 501 20.13 2.84 14.08
N THR A 502 19.36 1.76 14.19
CA THR A 502 18.17 1.67 15.03
C THR A 502 18.07 0.26 15.62
N CYS A 503 17.75 0.18 16.91
CA CYS A 503 17.37 -1.08 17.54
C CYS A 503 15.85 -1.30 17.43
N LEU A 504 15.46 -2.51 17.04
CA LEU A 504 14.09 -2.97 16.90
C LEU A 504 13.86 -4.20 17.78
N TRP A 505 12.62 -4.39 18.22
CA TRP A 505 12.19 -5.57 18.97
C TRP A 505 11.23 -6.40 18.13
N LEU A 506 11.60 -7.65 17.86
CA LEU A 506 10.74 -8.64 17.20
C LEU A 506 10.05 -9.47 18.28
N ASP A 507 8.86 -9.04 18.67
CA ASP A 507 8.15 -9.60 19.83
C ASP A 507 7.76 -11.07 19.64
N GLU A 508 7.36 -11.47 18.43
CA GLU A 508 7.05 -12.86 18.05
C GLU A 508 8.16 -13.86 18.39
N LEU A 509 9.43 -13.42 18.32
CA LEU A 509 10.61 -14.24 18.62
C LEU A 509 11.34 -13.81 19.90
N GLN A 510 10.85 -12.78 20.59
CA GLN A 510 11.50 -12.10 21.73
C GLN A 510 12.98 -11.71 21.44
N LYS A 511 13.24 -11.15 20.25
CA LYS A 511 14.60 -10.83 19.76
C LYS A 511 14.86 -9.34 19.55
N LEU A 512 16.05 -8.91 19.93
CA LEU A 512 16.62 -7.58 19.68
C LEU A 512 17.39 -7.58 18.35
N ILE A 513 16.94 -6.76 17.39
CA ILE A 513 17.58 -6.60 16.08
C ILE A 513 18.24 -5.22 16.02
N CYS A 514 19.50 -5.15 15.60
CA CYS A 514 20.20 -3.92 15.28
C CYS A 514 20.28 -3.74 13.76
N CYS A 515 19.64 -2.71 13.23
CA CYS A 515 19.77 -2.31 11.84
C CYS A 515 20.87 -1.24 11.74
N ILE A 516 21.80 -1.38 10.80
CA ILE A 516 22.87 -0.39 10.52
C ILE A 516 22.77 0.04 9.06
N ARG A 517 22.64 1.34 8.81
CA ARG A 517 22.63 1.95 7.48
C ARG A 517 24.02 2.46 7.13
N SER A 518 24.62 1.96 6.04
CA SER A 518 25.87 2.47 5.47
C SER A 518 25.64 2.88 4.02
N LEU A 519 26.14 4.06 3.63
CA LEU A 519 26.11 4.50 2.21
C LEU A 519 27.02 3.62 1.34
N GLU A 520 28.16 3.19 1.88
CA GLU A 520 29.11 2.32 1.19
C GLU A 520 28.84 0.84 1.54
N PRO A 521 28.83 -0.08 0.56
CA PRO A 521 28.55 -1.49 0.80
C PRO A 521 29.73 -2.19 1.48
N LYS A 522 29.68 -2.29 2.82
CA LYS A 522 30.67 -3.00 3.63
C LYS A 522 30.72 -4.50 3.30
N THR A 523 31.92 -5.03 3.13
CA THR A 523 32.16 -6.47 2.98
C THR A 523 31.77 -7.26 4.23
N LYS A 524 31.52 -8.57 4.09
CA LYS A 524 31.21 -9.47 5.24
C LYS A 524 32.29 -9.47 6.32
N ILE A 525 33.55 -9.16 5.99
CA ILE A 525 34.66 -9.06 6.96
C ILE A 525 34.54 -7.77 7.76
N GLN A 526 34.35 -6.62 7.10
CA GLN A 526 34.13 -5.32 7.77
C GLN A 526 32.89 -5.34 8.65
N GLN A 527 31.78 -5.93 8.19
CA GLN A 527 30.55 -6.12 8.96
C GLN A 527 30.81 -6.92 10.25
N ARG A 528 31.53 -8.06 10.15
CA ARG A 528 31.88 -8.90 11.31
C ARG A 528 32.79 -8.16 12.30
N ALA A 529 33.80 -7.44 11.81
CA ALA A 529 34.72 -6.68 12.67
C ALA A 529 33.98 -5.58 13.45
N GLN A 530 33.13 -4.81 12.79
CA GLN A 530 32.32 -3.77 13.45
C GLN A 530 31.28 -4.36 14.40
N THR A 531 30.62 -5.46 14.03
CA THR A 531 29.69 -6.18 14.93
C THR A 531 30.40 -6.67 16.19
N PHE A 532 31.63 -7.20 16.08
CA PHE A 532 32.43 -7.62 17.24
C PHE A 532 32.82 -6.44 18.14
N ASP A 533 33.29 -5.33 17.56
CA ASP A 533 33.60 -4.11 18.30
C ASP A 533 32.38 -3.56 19.07
N ILE A 534 31.21 -3.51 18.42
CA ILE A 534 29.95 -3.11 19.06
C ILE A 534 29.60 -4.05 20.23
N LEU A 535 29.62 -5.36 20.01
CA LEU A 535 29.26 -6.35 21.03
C LEU A 535 30.20 -6.28 22.25
N SER A 536 31.48 -5.95 22.05
CA SER A 536 32.45 -5.79 23.14
C SER A 536 32.16 -4.60 24.08
N LYS A 537 31.33 -3.64 23.65
CA LYS A 537 30.98 -2.40 24.37
C LYS A 537 29.57 -2.42 24.98
N LEU A 538 28.83 -3.52 24.83
CA LEU A 538 27.46 -3.68 25.32
C LEU A 538 27.39 -4.73 26.44
N MET A 539 26.52 -4.52 27.43
CA MET A 539 26.21 -5.55 28.42
C MET A 539 25.48 -6.73 27.77
N THR A 540 25.60 -7.95 28.29
CA THR A 540 25.01 -9.17 27.67
C THR A 540 23.50 -9.05 27.39
N ALA A 541 22.74 -8.40 28.28
CA ALA A 541 21.30 -8.15 28.08
C ALA A 541 20.99 -7.10 26.98
N GLU A 542 21.95 -6.26 26.62
CA GLU A 542 21.87 -5.21 25.59
C GLU A 542 22.39 -5.67 24.22
N GLN A 543 23.17 -6.74 24.16
CA GLN A 543 23.76 -7.26 22.92
C GLN A 543 22.67 -7.75 21.94
N PRO A 544 22.57 -7.19 20.71
CA PRO A 544 21.56 -7.59 19.73
C PRO A 544 21.71 -9.06 19.30
N ASP A 545 20.58 -9.77 19.20
CA ASP A 545 20.51 -11.14 18.68
C ASP A 545 20.84 -11.21 17.19
N ARG A 546 20.73 -10.08 16.47
CA ARG A 546 21.05 -9.98 15.04
C ARG A 546 21.48 -8.56 14.64
N PHE A 547 22.44 -8.49 13.72
CA PHE A 547 22.78 -7.28 12.99
C PHE A 547 22.30 -7.39 11.53
N VAL A 548 21.76 -6.30 10.98
CA VAL A 548 21.28 -6.20 9.59
C VAL A 548 21.85 -4.93 8.96
N TYR A 549 22.72 -5.12 7.95
CA TYR A 549 23.35 -4.02 7.23
C TYR A 549 22.55 -3.65 5.97
N LEU A 550 22.21 -2.37 5.83
CA LEU A 550 21.33 -1.84 4.78
C LEU A 550 21.92 -0.58 4.14
N GLN A 551 21.49 -0.26 2.92
CA GLN A 551 21.91 0.96 2.21
C GLN A 551 21.02 2.17 2.54
N TYR A 552 19.72 1.92 2.75
CA TYR A 552 18.72 2.91 3.15
C TYR A 552 17.95 2.41 4.39
N PHE A 553 17.25 3.32 5.06
CA PHE A 553 16.15 2.98 5.97
C PHE A 553 14.84 3.46 5.35
N PRO A 554 13.75 2.68 5.41
CA PRO A 554 12.46 3.12 4.90
C PRO A 554 11.90 4.28 5.74
N CYS A 555 11.13 5.15 5.09
CA CYS A 555 10.38 6.21 5.74
C CYS A 555 8.88 5.98 5.54
N ASN A 556 8.08 6.28 6.56
CA ASN A 556 6.63 6.18 6.51
C ASN A 556 6.03 7.39 5.76
N VAL A 557 4.70 7.41 5.61
CA VAL A 557 3.99 8.49 4.91
C VAL A 557 4.28 9.89 5.45
N HIS A 558 4.64 10.03 6.73
CA HIS A 558 4.99 11.29 7.39
C HIS A 558 6.49 11.64 7.30
N GLY A 559 7.27 10.91 6.50
CA GLY A 559 8.72 11.11 6.34
C GLY A 559 9.57 10.66 7.54
N LYS A 560 8.99 9.99 8.54
CA LYS A 560 9.74 9.48 9.71
C LYS A 560 10.23 8.05 9.45
N LEU A 561 11.26 7.61 10.16
CA LEU A 561 11.78 6.24 10.11
C LEU A 561 10.65 5.21 10.30
N ASP A 562 10.42 4.34 9.30
CA ASP A 562 9.43 3.28 9.39
C ASP A 562 10.01 2.05 10.10
N LYS A 563 9.97 2.08 11.44
CA LYS A 563 10.35 0.93 12.28
C LYS A 563 9.56 -0.35 11.93
N MET A 564 8.33 -0.26 11.40
CA MET A 564 7.47 -1.42 11.13
C MET A 564 7.78 -2.08 9.78
N LEU A 565 7.95 -1.29 8.72
CA LEU A 565 8.41 -1.79 7.42
C LEU A 565 9.82 -2.36 7.53
N LEU A 566 10.71 -1.67 8.25
CA LEU A 566 12.07 -2.15 8.52
C LEU A 566 12.07 -3.46 9.32
N LEU A 567 11.19 -3.62 10.32
CA LEU A 567 11.02 -4.87 11.05
C LEU A 567 10.51 -6.00 10.14
N LYS A 568 9.56 -5.71 9.24
CA LYS A 568 9.00 -6.67 8.27
C LYS A 568 10.05 -7.16 7.27
N GLU A 569 10.90 -6.26 6.76
CA GLU A 569 12.05 -6.60 5.91
C GLU A 569 13.07 -7.47 6.66
N CYS A 570 13.36 -7.13 7.93
CA CYS A 570 14.26 -7.93 8.78
C CYS A 570 13.67 -9.30 9.14
N ALA A 571 12.35 -9.42 9.29
CA ALA A 571 11.65 -10.68 9.57
C ALA A 571 11.70 -11.64 8.36
N LEU A 572 11.56 -11.13 7.13
CA LEU A 572 11.74 -11.95 5.91
C LEU A 572 13.17 -12.51 5.77
N LEU A 573 14.17 -11.78 6.28
CA LEU A 573 15.55 -12.27 6.39
C LEU A 573 15.76 -13.25 7.55
N ALA A 574 14.76 -13.46 8.41
CA ALA A 574 14.76 -14.35 9.57
C ALA A 574 13.84 -15.56 9.38
N GLN A 575 14.00 -16.26 8.24
CA GLN A 575 13.27 -17.52 7.98
C GLN A 575 13.43 -18.51 9.16
N PRO A 576 12.32 -19.06 9.69
CA PRO A 576 12.37 -20.07 10.75
C PRO A 576 13.07 -21.36 10.29
N ALA A 577 13.83 -21.99 11.19
CA ALA A 577 14.34 -23.35 11.00
C ALA A 577 13.27 -24.36 10.53
N GLN A 578 12.01 -24.16 10.96
CA GLN A 578 10.88 -24.98 10.55
C GLN A 578 10.63 -24.97 9.04
N ASP A 579 10.83 -23.84 8.36
CA ASP A 579 10.49 -23.74 6.94
C ASP A 579 11.62 -24.27 6.04
N ILE A 580 12.87 -24.19 6.51
CA ILE A 580 14.02 -24.91 5.92
C ILE A 580 13.79 -26.43 6.01
N LEU A 581 13.31 -26.92 7.17
CA LEU A 581 12.99 -28.34 7.36
C LEU A 581 11.73 -28.79 6.62
N ARG A 582 10.68 -27.97 6.54
CA ARG A 582 9.48 -28.23 5.71
C ARG A 582 9.86 -28.31 4.22
N SER A 583 10.68 -27.39 3.72
CA SER A 583 11.19 -27.42 2.34
C SER A 583 11.88 -28.76 2.04
N PHE A 584 12.76 -29.21 2.93
CA PHE A 584 13.45 -30.50 2.76
C PHE A 584 12.50 -31.71 2.83
N LEU A 585 11.54 -31.72 3.76
CA LEU A 585 10.57 -32.80 3.89
C LEU A 585 9.66 -32.88 2.65
N HIS A 586 9.27 -31.74 2.09
CA HIS A 586 8.47 -31.66 0.86
C HIS A 586 9.24 -32.25 -0.34
N ASP A 587 10.47 -31.79 -0.57
CA ASP A 587 11.38 -32.27 -1.63
C ASP A 587 11.69 -33.78 -1.55
N ARG A 588 11.48 -34.44 -0.39
CA ARG A 588 11.81 -35.86 -0.15
C ARG A 588 10.60 -36.78 0.03
N LEU A 589 9.39 -36.26 0.18
CA LEU A 589 8.17 -37.08 0.27
C LEU A 589 7.58 -37.39 -1.11
N GLU A 590 7.76 -36.50 -2.11
CA GLU A 590 7.40 -36.80 -3.51
C GLU A 590 8.26 -37.92 -4.13
N CYS A 591 9.39 -38.29 -3.52
CA CYS A 591 10.25 -39.39 -3.97
C CYS A 591 9.81 -40.80 -3.55
N VAL A 592 8.60 -40.97 -3.00
CA VAL A 592 8.10 -42.29 -2.54
C VAL A 592 7.22 -42.99 -3.59
N ASP A 593 6.34 -42.26 -4.28
CA ASP A 593 5.43 -42.82 -5.28
C ASP A 593 6.06 -42.88 -6.69
N THR A 594 7.00 -43.80 -6.89
CA THR A 594 7.20 -44.56 -8.16
C THR A 594 8.39 -45.53 -8.05
N GLN A 595 8.17 -46.70 -7.44
CA GLN A 595 9.05 -47.85 -7.73
C GLN A 595 8.56 -48.58 -8.99
N ASN A 596 9.22 -48.34 -10.12
CA ASN A 596 9.39 -49.39 -11.11
C ASN A 596 10.64 -49.24 -11.99
N GLU A 597 11.24 -50.38 -12.30
CA GLU A 597 12.34 -50.61 -13.25
C GLU A 597 13.75 -50.04 -12.88
N ARG A 598 14.79 -50.61 -13.50
CA ARG A 598 16.17 -50.67 -12.97
C ARG A 598 17.25 -50.19 -13.94
N SER A 599 18.27 -49.57 -13.37
CA SER A 599 19.70 -49.73 -13.74
C SER A 599 20.15 -49.46 -15.19
N GLN A 600 20.54 -48.21 -15.47
CA GLN A 600 21.74 -47.80 -16.24
C GLN A 600 21.83 -46.25 -16.20
N LYS A 601 22.96 -45.55 -16.06
CA LYS A 601 24.40 -45.91 -15.94
C LYS A 601 25.08 -45.05 -14.87
N LYS A 602 26.23 -45.50 -14.33
CA LYS A 602 27.02 -44.79 -13.30
C LYS A 602 28.38 -44.34 -13.85
N GLN A 603 28.49 -43.06 -14.22
CA GLN A 603 29.68 -42.23 -14.49
C GLN A 603 29.14 -40.82 -14.87
N ARG A 604 29.77 -39.68 -14.55
CA ARG A 604 31.18 -39.41 -14.20
C ARG A 604 31.28 -38.18 -13.27
N LEU A 605 32.44 -38.04 -12.60
CA LEU A 605 32.95 -36.80 -12.00
C LEU A 605 34.01 -36.21 -12.97
N GLU A 606 34.44 -34.94 -12.99
CA GLU A 606 34.22 -33.65 -12.29
C GLU A 606 34.98 -32.58 -13.16
N PRO A 607 35.19 -31.28 -12.83
CA PRO A 607 34.67 -30.41 -11.75
C PRO A 607 34.20 -28.99 -12.19
N ALA A 608 33.79 -28.18 -11.20
CA ALA A 608 33.90 -26.71 -11.12
C ALA A 608 33.24 -25.82 -12.20
N GLY A 609 32.24 -25.00 -11.81
CA GLY A 609 31.64 -24.02 -12.73
C GLY A 609 30.67 -22.96 -12.17
N SER A 610 30.13 -23.07 -10.95
CA SER A 610 29.25 -22.02 -10.39
C SER A 610 29.09 -22.08 -8.86
N GLN A 611 29.13 -20.91 -8.22
CA GLN A 611 28.76 -20.69 -6.82
C GLN A 611 27.31 -20.18 -6.73
N SER A 612 26.52 -20.39 -5.68
CA SER A 612 26.47 -21.47 -4.66
C SER A 612 25.25 -21.25 -3.76
N ASN A 613 24.18 -22.05 -3.87
CA ASN A 613 23.06 -22.04 -2.91
C ASN A 613 23.42 -22.85 -1.64
N LEU A 614 24.51 -22.46 -0.98
CA LEU A 614 25.11 -23.14 0.17
C LEU A 614 25.28 -22.15 1.32
N SER A 615 24.37 -22.20 2.30
CA SER A 615 24.48 -21.45 3.56
C SER A 615 23.57 -21.94 4.69
N GLY A 616 22.39 -22.50 4.39
CA GLY A 616 21.41 -22.89 5.42
C GLY A 616 21.73 -24.18 6.18
N TYR A 617 22.16 -25.23 5.48
CA TYR A 617 22.27 -26.59 6.04
C TYR A 617 23.42 -26.81 7.03
N ASP A 618 24.39 -25.90 7.08
CA ASP A 618 25.57 -26.02 7.95
C ASP A 618 25.38 -25.29 9.31
N LEU A 619 24.25 -24.63 9.49
CA LEU A 619 23.78 -24.17 10.81
C LEU A 619 23.18 -25.35 11.58
N SER A 620 23.31 -25.35 12.91
CA SER A 620 22.49 -26.23 13.75
C SER A 620 21.06 -25.68 13.91
N PHE A 621 20.11 -26.55 14.29
CA PHE A 621 18.69 -26.20 14.40
C PHE A 621 18.44 -24.95 15.26
N ARG A 622 19.18 -24.81 16.37
CA ARG A 622 19.06 -23.65 17.26
C ARG A 622 19.65 -22.37 16.66
N HIS A 623 20.77 -22.44 15.93
CA HIS A 623 21.30 -21.29 15.17
C HIS A 623 20.37 -20.85 14.02
N ALA A 624 19.60 -21.78 13.44
CA ALA A 624 18.53 -21.48 12.50
C ALA A 624 17.22 -20.96 13.16
N GLY A 625 17.19 -20.76 14.48
CA GLY A 625 16.02 -20.23 15.21
C GLY A 625 15.09 -21.29 15.81
N GLY A 626 15.49 -22.55 15.83
CA GLY A 626 14.80 -23.62 16.55
C GLY A 626 14.81 -23.43 18.07
N SER A 627 13.71 -23.83 18.72
CA SER A 627 13.55 -23.87 20.19
C SER A 627 13.29 -25.31 20.63
N SER A 628 13.36 -25.60 21.92
CA SER A 628 12.99 -26.93 22.46
C SER A 628 11.54 -27.29 22.15
N PHE A 629 10.62 -26.33 22.21
CA PHE A 629 9.23 -26.54 21.78
C PHE A 629 9.12 -26.87 20.29
N HIS A 630 9.88 -26.16 19.43
CA HIS A 630 9.92 -26.47 18.00
C HIS A 630 10.51 -27.86 17.72
N ALA A 631 11.51 -28.31 18.49
CA ALA A 631 12.08 -29.64 18.38
C ALA A 631 11.08 -30.73 18.80
N ILE A 632 10.31 -30.55 19.89
CA ILE A 632 9.23 -31.48 20.29
C ILE A 632 8.19 -31.59 19.15
N THR A 633 7.76 -30.45 18.60
CA THR A 633 6.79 -30.44 17.49
C THR A 633 7.34 -31.17 16.25
N LEU A 634 8.61 -30.94 15.90
CA LEU A 634 9.24 -31.56 14.74
C LEU A 634 9.41 -33.08 14.91
N CYS A 635 9.89 -33.55 16.07
CA CYS A 635 10.02 -34.98 16.36
C CYS A 635 8.67 -35.70 16.30
N ARG A 636 7.61 -35.07 16.83
CA ARG A 636 6.26 -35.64 16.78
C ARG A 636 5.75 -35.76 15.35
N GLU A 637 5.92 -34.73 14.53
CA GLU A 637 5.46 -34.72 13.14
C GLU A 637 6.23 -35.74 12.29
N ILE A 638 7.56 -35.79 12.43
CA ILE A 638 8.41 -36.76 11.71
C ILE A 638 8.13 -38.19 12.21
N GLY A 639 7.90 -38.40 13.51
CA GLY A 639 7.46 -39.68 14.05
C GLY A 639 6.16 -40.18 13.40
N LEU A 640 5.13 -39.32 13.36
CA LEU A 640 3.84 -39.63 12.73
C LEU A 640 3.93 -39.89 11.21
N GLN A 641 4.85 -39.24 10.50
CA GLN A 641 4.99 -39.37 9.03
C GLN A 641 6.03 -40.41 8.57
N MET A 642 6.96 -40.83 9.44
CA MET A 642 8.06 -41.75 9.07
C MET A 642 8.15 -43.01 9.96
N CYS A 643 7.30 -43.15 10.97
CA CYS A 643 7.23 -44.33 11.86
C CYS A 643 8.55 -44.63 12.62
N ILE A 644 9.29 -43.58 13.00
CA ILE A 644 10.61 -43.67 13.66
C ILE A 644 10.53 -43.60 15.20
N ASP A 645 9.53 -44.25 15.80
CA ASP A 645 9.14 -44.03 17.20
C ASP A 645 10.25 -44.32 18.22
N ASP A 646 11.04 -45.39 18.01
CA ASP A 646 12.20 -45.72 18.87
C ASP A 646 13.35 -44.70 18.75
N GLU A 647 13.43 -43.95 17.64
CA GLU A 647 14.50 -43.01 17.32
C GLU A 647 14.13 -41.52 17.57
N GLN A 648 12.86 -41.19 17.83
CA GLN A 648 12.40 -39.82 18.10
C GLN A 648 13.21 -39.13 19.20
N ARG A 649 13.67 -39.88 20.21
CA ARG A 649 14.49 -39.36 21.31
C ARG A 649 15.86 -38.89 20.84
N HIS A 650 16.53 -39.66 19.98
CA HIS A 650 17.85 -39.29 19.47
C HIS A 650 17.76 -38.13 18.48
N LEU A 651 16.71 -38.12 17.64
CA LEU A 651 16.37 -36.95 16.81
C LEU A 651 16.17 -35.68 17.66
N PHE A 652 15.49 -35.79 18.80
CA PHE A 652 15.27 -34.68 19.71
C PHE A 652 16.56 -34.18 20.36
N GLU A 653 17.43 -35.09 20.80
CA GLU A 653 18.77 -34.77 21.33
C GLU A 653 19.63 -34.08 20.25
N MET A 654 19.64 -34.57 19.01
CA MET A 654 20.33 -33.96 17.86
C MET A 654 19.79 -32.56 17.47
N LEU A 655 18.48 -32.31 17.62
CA LEU A 655 17.88 -30.99 17.38
C LEU A 655 18.23 -29.96 18.47
N LEU A 656 18.61 -30.40 19.67
CA LEU A 656 18.96 -29.52 20.78
C LEU A 656 20.46 -29.19 20.86
N ASP A 657 21.33 -30.05 20.32
CA ASP A 657 22.77 -29.83 20.29
C ASP A 657 23.15 -28.68 19.33
N GLU A 658 23.84 -27.66 19.84
CA GLU A 658 24.29 -26.51 19.06
C GLU A 658 25.41 -26.86 18.07
N ASN A 659 26.11 -27.99 18.26
CA ASN A 659 27.21 -28.46 17.43
C ASN A 659 26.73 -29.33 16.25
N VAL A 660 25.51 -29.87 16.32
CA VAL A 660 24.95 -30.76 15.29
C VAL A 660 24.29 -29.94 14.19
N SER A 661 24.91 -29.92 13.01
CA SER A 661 24.37 -29.22 11.84
C SER A 661 23.03 -29.81 11.37
N LEU A 662 22.19 -29.01 10.73
CA LEU A 662 21.00 -29.50 10.02
C LEU A 662 21.37 -30.60 9.03
N ARG A 663 22.47 -30.46 8.28
CA ARG A 663 23.02 -31.51 7.39
C ARG A 663 23.20 -32.86 8.10
N SER A 664 23.67 -32.86 9.36
CA SER A 664 23.85 -34.07 10.18
C SER A 664 22.51 -34.69 10.61
N ILE A 665 21.53 -33.86 10.98
CA ILE A 665 20.15 -34.31 11.30
C ILE A 665 19.49 -34.94 10.06
N LEU A 666 19.70 -34.37 8.87
CA LEU A 666 19.18 -34.90 7.62
C LEU A 666 19.83 -36.24 7.24
N GLN A 667 21.13 -36.41 7.49
CA GLN A 667 21.83 -37.70 7.31
C GLN A 667 21.31 -38.79 8.25
N PHE A 668 20.96 -38.43 9.49
CA PHE A 668 20.35 -39.36 10.45
C PHE A 668 18.96 -39.83 9.96
N LEU A 669 18.10 -38.92 9.50
CA LEU A 669 16.78 -39.23 8.97
C LEU A 669 16.80 -40.08 7.69
N ASP A 670 17.83 -39.92 6.84
CA ASP A 670 18.08 -40.81 5.69
C ASP A 670 18.50 -42.23 6.13
N GLY A 671 19.20 -42.36 7.26
CA GLY A 671 19.58 -43.65 7.85
C GLY A 671 18.38 -44.43 8.38
N ALA A 672 17.51 -43.78 9.13
CA ALA A 672 16.30 -44.38 9.73
C ALA A 672 15.41 -45.09 8.68
N LYS A 673 15.25 -44.49 7.49
CA LYS A 673 14.44 -45.05 6.38
C LYS A 673 14.94 -46.40 5.84
N LEU A 674 16.17 -46.82 6.12
CA LEU A 674 16.72 -48.10 5.62
C LEU A 674 16.41 -49.31 6.52
N VAL A 675 15.95 -49.08 7.76
CA VAL A 675 15.69 -50.15 8.73
C VAL A 675 14.31 -50.79 8.50
N THR A 676 13.29 -49.99 8.17
CA THR A 676 11.88 -50.41 8.08
C THR A 676 11.57 -51.41 6.96
N HIS A 677 12.43 -51.52 5.94
CA HIS A 677 12.23 -52.44 4.80
C HIS A 677 12.77 -53.87 4.99
N ASN A 678 13.36 -54.23 6.14
CA ASN A 678 14.11 -55.49 6.30
C ASN A 678 13.44 -56.60 7.15
N THR A 679 12.17 -56.47 7.51
CA THR A 679 11.40 -57.53 8.21
C THR A 679 10.87 -58.60 7.24
N LYS A 680 11.58 -59.74 7.18
CA LYS A 680 11.25 -60.88 6.31
C LYS A 680 9.94 -61.58 6.70
N LEU A 681 9.05 -61.79 5.72
CA LEU A 681 7.98 -62.79 5.77
C LEU A 681 8.27 -63.95 4.81
N LYS A 682 7.79 -65.16 5.13
CA LYS A 682 8.03 -66.38 4.35
C LYS A 682 7.05 -66.53 3.18
N PRO A 683 7.47 -67.14 2.05
CA PRO A 683 6.55 -67.54 0.99
C PRO A 683 5.71 -68.77 1.37
N ILE A 684 4.56 -68.93 0.71
CA ILE A 684 3.70 -70.13 0.71
C ILE A 684 3.46 -70.51 -0.76
N GLU A 685 3.43 -71.81 -1.06
CA GLU A 685 3.40 -72.35 -2.42
C GLU A 685 1.96 -72.42 -3.02
N PRO A 686 1.79 -72.25 -4.34
CA PRO A 686 0.53 -72.50 -5.04
C PRO A 686 0.43 -73.95 -5.58
N PRO A 687 -0.77 -74.54 -5.65
CA PRO A 687 -1.00 -75.83 -6.33
C PRO A 687 -1.03 -75.71 -7.87
N ALA A 688 -0.90 -76.85 -8.56
CA ALA A 688 -0.55 -76.94 -9.99
C ALA A 688 -1.74 -77.09 -10.98
N SER A 689 -1.40 -77.32 -12.25
CA SER A 689 -2.22 -77.03 -13.45
C SER A 689 -2.68 -78.26 -14.28
N SER A 690 -3.68 -78.02 -15.15
CA SER A 690 -3.95 -78.74 -16.42
C SER A 690 -4.69 -77.77 -17.37
N ALA A 691 -4.23 -77.45 -18.59
CA ALA A 691 -4.09 -78.25 -19.83
C ALA A 691 -5.46 -78.54 -20.51
N VAL A 692 -5.67 -78.53 -21.85
CA VAL A 692 -4.82 -78.66 -23.06
C VAL A 692 -5.35 -77.76 -24.21
N SER A 693 -4.55 -77.50 -25.26
CA SER A 693 -4.91 -76.76 -26.49
C SER A 693 -5.18 -77.64 -27.73
N ALA A 694 -6.07 -77.21 -28.65
CA ALA A 694 -6.23 -77.76 -30.02
C ALA A 694 -6.68 -76.66 -31.02
N THR A 695 -6.59 -76.92 -32.34
CA THR A 695 -6.56 -75.88 -33.41
C THR A 695 -7.41 -76.20 -34.66
N GLU A 696 -7.48 -75.23 -35.61
CA GLU A 696 -8.00 -75.32 -37.00
C GLU A 696 -9.53 -75.33 -37.21
N GLY A 697 -10.11 -74.83 -38.32
CA GLY A 697 -9.56 -73.95 -39.38
C GLY A 697 -10.34 -73.96 -40.73
N ASN A 698 -10.77 -72.77 -41.24
CA ASN A 698 -11.33 -72.49 -42.60
C ASN A 698 -12.66 -73.20 -43.00
N SER A 699 -13.53 -72.74 -43.92
CA SER A 699 -13.80 -71.44 -44.64
C SER A 699 -15.28 -71.49 -45.16
N THR A 700 -15.89 -70.77 -46.15
CA THR A 700 -15.43 -69.95 -47.30
C THR A 700 -16.53 -68.99 -47.86
N ILE A 701 -16.19 -67.70 -48.04
CA ILE A 701 -16.64 -66.69 -49.06
C ILE A 701 -18.05 -66.76 -49.71
N SER A 702 -18.86 -65.71 -49.49
CA SER A 702 -19.36 -64.73 -50.50
C SER A 702 -20.41 -63.78 -49.88
N GLY A 703 -20.59 -62.51 -50.27
CA GLY A 703 -19.77 -61.61 -51.09
C GLY A 703 -20.43 -60.21 -51.16
N GLY A 704 -19.70 -59.12 -50.86
CA GLY A 704 -20.28 -57.78 -50.82
C GLY A 704 -19.26 -56.64 -50.66
N LEU A 705 -19.45 -55.58 -51.47
CA LEU A 705 -18.68 -54.33 -51.60
C LEU A 705 -17.70 -53.97 -50.46
N VAL A 706 -16.41 -53.93 -50.80
CA VAL A 706 -15.37 -53.29 -49.99
C VAL A 706 -15.53 -51.77 -50.07
N ILE A 707 -15.87 -51.14 -48.94
CA ILE A 707 -15.58 -49.72 -48.72
C ILE A 707 -14.30 -49.64 -47.89
N THR A 708 -13.20 -49.24 -48.53
CA THR A 708 -11.95 -48.90 -47.84
C THR A 708 -12.17 -47.65 -46.98
N ARG A 709 -12.58 -47.85 -45.73
CA ARG A 709 -12.71 -46.77 -44.75
C ARG A 709 -11.33 -46.16 -44.50
N VAL A 710 -11.05 -45.04 -45.17
CA VAL A 710 -9.81 -44.28 -45.03
C VAL A 710 -9.57 -44.03 -43.55
N VAL A 711 -8.45 -44.56 -43.04
CA VAL A 711 -7.99 -44.27 -41.69
C VAL A 711 -7.58 -42.80 -41.68
N LYS A 712 -8.42 -41.93 -41.09
CA LYS A 712 -8.04 -40.52 -40.87
C LYS A 712 -6.69 -40.53 -40.12
N PRO A 713 -5.68 -39.77 -40.58
CA PRO A 713 -4.41 -39.69 -39.87
C PRO A 713 -4.64 -39.18 -38.45
N ALA A 714 -3.99 -39.81 -37.47
CA ALA A 714 -4.10 -39.37 -36.08
C ALA A 714 -3.62 -37.93 -35.92
N LEU A 715 -4.35 -37.14 -35.14
CA LEU A 715 -4.05 -35.73 -34.89
C LEU A 715 -2.83 -35.58 -33.96
N HIS A 716 -1.64 -35.73 -34.54
CA HIS A 716 -0.39 -35.53 -33.85
C HIS A 716 -0.12 -34.03 -33.61
N PHE A 717 -0.54 -33.55 -32.46
CA PHE A 717 -0.07 -32.28 -31.91
C PHE A 717 1.43 -32.36 -31.57
N LYS A 718 2.13 -31.24 -31.74
CA LYS A 718 3.53 -31.06 -31.32
C LYS A 718 3.74 -29.69 -30.70
N CYS A 719 4.62 -29.64 -29.70
CA CYS A 719 5.17 -28.38 -29.21
C CYS A 719 6.05 -27.73 -30.30
N HIS A 720 5.68 -26.53 -30.77
CA HIS A 720 6.49 -25.74 -31.69
C HIS A 720 7.55 -24.93 -30.93
N TRP A 721 7.15 -24.33 -29.80
CA TRP A 721 8.03 -23.60 -28.89
C TRP A 721 7.45 -23.61 -27.48
N LYS A 722 8.31 -23.40 -26.47
CA LYS A 722 7.88 -23.13 -25.08
C LYS A 722 8.76 -22.07 -24.42
N LYS A 723 8.19 -21.27 -23.51
CA LYS A 723 8.84 -20.11 -22.88
C LYS A 723 8.77 -20.23 -21.35
N ASN A 724 9.91 -20.16 -20.66
CA ASN A 724 9.99 -20.27 -19.20
C ASN A 724 9.67 -18.92 -18.52
N PHE A 725 8.67 -18.89 -17.63
CA PHE A 725 8.24 -17.73 -16.84
C PHE A 725 8.77 -17.75 -15.38
N SER A 726 9.60 -18.72 -15.00
CA SER A 726 10.26 -18.85 -13.68
C SER A 726 9.33 -19.08 -12.47
N LYS A 727 8.01 -19.09 -12.68
CA LYS A 727 6.99 -19.63 -11.76
C LYS A 727 5.75 -20.03 -12.59
N CYS A 728 4.78 -20.68 -11.96
CA CYS A 728 3.51 -21.11 -12.54
C CYS A 728 2.84 -20.07 -13.45
N VAL A 729 2.34 -20.53 -14.61
CA VAL A 729 1.59 -19.73 -15.58
C VAL A 729 0.11 -20.12 -15.51
N ASP A 730 -0.62 -19.56 -14.55
CA ASP A 730 -2.04 -19.86 -14.32
C ASP A 730 -2.98 -18.86 -15.04
N SER A 731 -2.46 -17.70 -15.44
CA SER A 731 -3.18 -16.69 -16.23
C SER A 731 -3.69 -17.28 -17.54
N PRO A 732 -4.97 -17.06 -17.92
CA PRO A 732 -5.45 -17.34 -19.28
C PRO A 732 -4.62 -16.59 -20.33
N VAL A 733 -4.34 -17.25 -21.45
CA VAL A 733 -3.60 -16.63 -22.57
C VAL A 733 -4.52 -15.70 -23.35
N ALA A 734 -4.04 -14.50 -23.66
CA ALA A 734 -4.67 -13.55 -24.59
C ALA A 734 -3.93 -13.55 -25.94
N GLN A 735 -4.63 -13.17 -27.01
CA GLN A 735 -4.04 -12.93 -28.32
C GLN A 735 -4.44 -11.58 -28.90
N TYR A 736 -3.66 -11.07 -29.85
CA TYR A 736 -4.00 -9.89 -30.66
C TYR A 736 -3.72 -10.15 -32.15
N GLU A 737 -4.74 -9.96 -32.97
CA GLU A 737 -4.72 -10.09 -34.45
C GLU A 737 -4.05 -11.37 -35.01
N SER A 738 -4.08 -12.50 -34.29
CA SER A 738 -3.30 -13.70 -34.60
C SER A 738 -1.76 -13.51 -34.63
N ARG A 739 -1.24 -12.31 -34.35
CA ARG A 739 0.19 -11.95 -34.40
C ARG A 739 0.89 -12.21 -33.06
N TYR A 740 0.23 -11.81 -31.97
CA TYR A 740 0.84 -11.79 -30.63
C TYR A 740 0.06 -12.62 -29.64
N VAL A 741 0.75 -13.24 -28.68
CA VAL A 741 0.17 -13.80 -27.46
C VAL A 741 0.73 -13.11 -26.23
N CYS A 742 -0.12 -12.81 -25.26
CA CYS A 742 0.27 -12.16 -24.00
C CYS A 742 -0.30 -12.92 -22.80
N VAL A 743 0.52 -13.12 -21.76
CA VAL A 743 0.16 -13.87 -20.56
C VAL A 743 0.96 -13.42 -19.33
N GLY A 744 0.33 -13.48 -18.15
CA GLY A 744 0.96 -13.23 -16.86
C GLY A 744 1.36 -14.50 -16.11
N ALA A 745 2.14 -14.37 -15.04
CA ALA A 745 2.59 -15.50 -14.22
C ALA A 745 2.75 -15.17 -12.73
N HIS A 746 2.86 -16.22 -11.91
CA HIS A 746 3.10 -16.11 -10.47
C HIS A 746 4.50 -15.56 -10.10
N SER A 747 5.39 -15.45 -11.09
CA SER A 747 6.71 -14.80 -10.99
C SER A 747 6.65 -13.27 -11.08
N LYS A 748 5.43 -12.71 -11.19
CA LYS A 748 5.15 -11.29 -11.44
C LYS A 748 5.52 -10.83 -12.86
N LEU A 749 5.92 -11.77 -13.73
CA LEU A 749 6.24 -11.48 -15.13
C LEU A 749 4.98 -11.48 -15.99
N LEU A 750 4.87 -10.45 -16.82
CA LEU A 750 3.94 -10.32 -17.93
C LEU A 750 4.77 -10.31 -19.22
N ARG A 751 4.38 -11.04 -20.26
CA ARG A 751 5.13 -11.06 -21.52
C ARG A 751 4.23 -11.05 -22.74
N THR A 752 4.64 -10.28 -23.75
CA THR A 752 4.12 -10.38 -25.11
C THR A 752 5.13 -11.12 -25.99
N LEU A 753 4.67 -12.18 -26.65
CA LEU A 753 5.45 -13.03 -27.53
C LEU A 753 4.85 -13.06 -28.94
N ASP A 754 5.72 -13.23 -29.94
CA ASP A 754 5.33 -13.59 -31.30
C ASP A 754 4.66 -14.98 -31.31
N ALA A 755 3.46 -15.08 -31.87
CA ALA A 755 2.68 -16.31 -31.86
C ALA A 755 3.34 -17.45 -32.67
N VAL A 756 4.08 -17.12 -33.73
CA VAL A 756 4.65 -18.12 -34.66
C VAL A 756 5.97 -18.70 -34.14
N THR A 757 6.82 -17.87 -33.53
CA THR A 757 8.21 -18.17 -33.18
C THR A 757 8.49 -18.22 -31.69
N GLY A 758 7.63 -17.64 -30.84
CA GLY A 758 7.88 -17.51 -29.40
C GLY A 758 8.94 -16.46 -29.06
N LYS A 759 9.38 -15.67 -30.04
CA LYS A 759 10.26 -14.52 -29.82
C LYS A 759 9.57 -13.52 -28.88
N GLU A 760 10.33 -12.97 -27.94
CA GLU A 760 9.83 -11.96 -27.01
C GLU A 760 9.84 -10.58 -27.65
N TYR A 761 8.73 -9.85 -27.51
CA TYR A 761 8.66 -8.42 -27.78
C TYR A 761 8.95 -7.62 -26.50
N SER A 762 8.24 -7.97 -25.41
CA SER A 762 8.38 -7.30 -24.12
C SER A 762 8.30 -8.29 -22.94
N THR A 763 8.97 -7.93 -21.84
CA THR A 763 8.76 -8.47 -20.50
C THR A 763 8.54 -7.29 -19.55
N ILE A 764 7.42 -7.29 -18.84
CA ILE A 764 7.14 -6.39 -17.71
C ILE A 764 7.20 -7.20 -16.42
N LYS A 765 7.63 -6.58 -15.32
CA LYS A 765 7.55 -7.17 -13.98
C LYS A 765 6.70 -6.28 -13.07
N LEU A 766 5.51 -6.75 -12.70
CA LEU A 766 4.58 -6.02 -11.83
C LEU A 766 4.91 -6.21 -10.33
N PRO A 767 4.32 -5.41 -9.42
CA PRO A 767 4.55 -5.54 -7.99
C PRO A 767 4.07 -6.86 -7.38
N ASP A 768 3.04 -7.51 -7.95
CA ASP A 768 2.65 -8.87 -7.57
C ASP A 768 2.27 -9.80 -8.74
N ARG A 769 1.82 -11.02 -8.44
CA ARG A 769 1.43 -12.05 -9.41
C ARG A 769 0.23 -11.62 -10.28
N ILE A 770 0.10 -12.29 -11.43
CA ILE A 770 -0.90 -12.01 -12.44
C ILE A 770 -1.64 -13.32 -12.76
N GLU A 771 -2.95 -13.32 -12.58
CA GLU A 771 -3.83 -14.47 -12.84
C GLU A 771 -5.04 -14.13 -13.74
N CYS A 772 -5.38 -12.86 -13.93
CA CYS A 772 -6.44 -12.48 -14.87
C CYS A 772 -5.95 -12.54 -16.32
N LYS A 773 -6.89 -12.67 -17.26
CA LYS A 773 -6.59 -12.54 -18.69
C LYS A 773 -6.22 -11.10 -19.05
N VAL A 774 -5.29 -10.92 -19.98
CA VAL A 774 -4.94 -9.63 -20.58
C VAL A 774 -6.03 -9.22 -21.59
N THR A 775 -6.41 -7.93 -21.60
CA THR A 775 -7.30 -7.35 -22.60
C THR A 775 -6.54 -6.33 -23.43
N PHE A 776 -6.52 -6.52 -24.75
CA PHE A 776 -5.96 -5.54 -25.67
C PHE A 776 -7.01 -4.46 -25.98
N VAL A 777 -6.58 -3.20 -26.00
CA VAL A 777 -7.37 -2.03 -26.45
C VAL A 777 -6.92 -1.63 -27.86
N SER A 778 -5.61 -1.72 -28.13
CA SER A 778 -5.01 -1.58 -29.46
C SER A 778 -3.65 -2.30 -29.52
N GLU A 779 -2.99 -2.26 -30.67
CA GLU A 779 -1.59 -2.71 -30.83
C GLU A 779 -0.61 -1.99 -29.87
N GLN A 780 -0.92 -0.79 -29.40
CA GLN A 780 -0.06 0.02 -28.54
C GLN A 780 -0.57 0.15 -27.09
N LEU A 781 -1.75 -0.38 -26.77
CA LEU A 781 -2.33 -0.37 -25.42
C LEU A 781 -3.00 -1.70 -25.11
N ALA A 782 -2.50 -2.37 -24.09
CA ALA A 782 -3.15 -3.50 -23.44
C ALA A 782 -3.30 -3.21 -21.94
N MET A 783 -4.24 -3.91 -21.29
CA MET A 783 -4.50 -3.77 -19.86
C MET A 783 -4.60 -5.12 -19.16
N VAL A 784 -4.14 -5.17 -17.91
CA VAL A 784 -4.18 -6.36 -17.06
C VAL A 784 -4.35 -5.95 -15.59
N GLY A 785 -5.07 -6.76 -14.83
CA GLY A 785 -5.17 -6.61 -13.38
C GLY A 785 -4.05 -7.37 -12.65
N CYS A 786 -3.64 -6.86 -11.49
CA CYS A 786 -2.62 -7.47 -10.65
C CYS A 786 -3.15 -7.76 -9.23
N TYR A 787 -2.40 -8.57 -8.49
CA TYR A 787 -2.73 -8.97 -7.12
C TYR A 787 -2.48 -7.91 -6.05
N ASP A 788 -1.66 -6.91 -6.36
CA ASP A 788 -1.46 -5.71 -5.52
C ASP A 788 -2.72 -4.84 -5.40
N GLY A 789 -3.69 -5.03 -6.30
CA GLY A 789 -4.94 -4.27 -6.36
C GLY A 789 -5.00 -3.27 -7.51
N CYS A 790 -3.96 -3.16 -8.35
CA CYS A 790 -3.90 -2.21 -9.44
C CYS A 790 -4.30 -2.81 -10.80
N LEU A 791 -5.05 -2.02 -11.58
CA LEU A 791 -5.17 -2.20 -13.03
C LEU A 791 -3.99 -1.49 -13.69
N TYR A 792 -3.25 -2.19 -14.55
CA TYR A 792 -2.12 -1.65 -15.32
C TYR A 792 -2.47 -1.52 -16.80
N GLY A 793 -2.22 -0.34 -17.36
CA GLY A 793 -2.21 -0.09 -18.80
C GLY A 793 -0.77 0.00 -19.32
N PHE A 794 -0.46 -0.76 -20.37
CA PHE A 794 0.90 -0.92 -20.86
C PHE A 794 0.96 -1.02 -22.39
N ASN A 795 2.09 -0.66 -22.99
CA ASN A 795 2.36 -0.92 -24.39
C ASN A 795 2.84 -2.38 -24.55
N PRO A 796 2.11 -3.24 -25.27
CA PRO A 796 2.44 -4.66 -25.34
C PRO A 796 3.69 -4.94 -26.19
N LEU A 797 4.10 -4.03 -27.07
CA LEU A 797 5.27 -4.20 -27.93
C LEU A 797 6.58 -3.73 -27.27
N THR A 798 6.56 -2.61 -26.54
CA THR A 798 7.76 -2.07 -25.87
C THR A 798 7.93 -2.56 -24.43
N GLY A 799 6.82 -2.80 -23.73
CA GLY A 799 6.80 -3.09 -22.29
C GLY A 799 6.67 -1.85 -21.39
N ASP A 800 6.46 -0.65 -21.96
CA ASP A 800 6.29 0.57 -21.17
C ASP A 800 4.97 0.54 -20.39
N LEU A 801 5.03 0.84 -19.08
CA LEU A 801 3.84 1.12 -18.28
C LEU A 801 3.34 2.54 -18.59
N LEU A 802 2.14 2.63 -19.15
CA LEU A 802 1.54 3.89 -19.61
C LEU A 802 0.74 4.57 -18.49
N TRP A 803 0.01 3.77 -17.71
CA TRP A 803 -0.76 4.21 -16.55
C TRP A 803 -1.05 3.05 -15.59
N ASN A 804 -1.46 3.36 -14.36
CA ASN A 804 -2.08 2.40 -13.46
C ASN A 804 -3.20 3.08 -12.65
N VAL A 805 -4.15 2.28 -12.19
CA VAL A 805 -5.26 2.71 -11.33
C VAL A 805 -5.38 1.73 -10.17
N ASP A 806 -5.40 2.25 -8.94
CA ASP A 806 -5.66 1.45 -7.74
C ASP A 806 -7.18 1.13 -7.64
N ILE A 807 -7.49 -0.15 -7.65
CA ILE A 807 -8.85 -0.71 -7.60
C ILE A 807 -9.20 -1.16 -6.16
N GLY A 808 -8.25 -1.10 -5.22
CA GLY A 808 -8.45 -1.36 -3.79
C GLY A 808 -8.46 -2.84 -3.37
N GLY A 809 -8.09 -3.77 -4.27
CA GLY A 809 -8.03 -5.21 -3.95
C GLY A 809 -7.77 -6.10 -5.17
N MET A 810 -7.15 -7.27 -4.95
CA MET A 810 -6.62 -8.15 -6.00
C MET A 810 -7.58 -8.39 -7.18
N ILE A 811 -7.07 -8.37 -8.40
CA ILE A 811 -7.86 -8.50 -9.62
C ILE A 811 -7.60 -9.87 -10.27
N LYS A 812 -8.64 -10.71 -10.31
CA LYS A 812 -8.65 -12.02 -11.00
C LYS A 812 -9.59 -12.08 -12.19
N SER A 813 -10.73 -11.40 -12.10
CA SER A 813 -11.60 -11.14 -13.26
C SER A 813 -10.79 -10.50 -14.38
N GLN A 814 -11.07 -10.88 -15.62
CA GLN A 814 -10.57 -10.10 -16.77
C GLN A 814 -11.15 -8.67 -16.69
N PRO A 815 -10.33 -7.61 -16.78
CA PRO A 815 -10.84 -6.26 -17.03
C PRO A 815 -11.29 -6.18 -18.49
N PHE A 816 -12.52 -5.72 -18.78
CA PHE A 816 -13.02 -5.65 -20.15
C PHE A 816 -13.24 -4.22 -20.63
N LEU A 817 -13.00 -4.00 -21.92
CA LEU A 817 -13.32 -2.78 -22.64
C LEU A 817 -14.71 -2.94 -23.24
N SER A 818 -15.59 -1.95 -23.06
CA SER A 818 -16.92 -1.94 -23.65
C SER A 818 -16.88 -1.93 -25.18
N SER A 819 -17.93 -2.44 -25.83
CA SER A 819 -18.09 -2.41 -27.30
C SER A 819 -18.12 -1.01 -27.94
N ASP A 820 -18.36 0.05 -27.16
CA ASP A 820 -18.23 1.44 -27.61
C ASP A 820 -16.79 2.00 -27.50
N GLY A 821 -15.88 1.29 -26.83
CA GLY A 821 -14.51 1.71 -26.57
C GLY A 821 -14.34 2.78 -25.47
N GLU A 822 -15.42 3.35 -24.93
CA GLU A 822 -15.38 4.48 -24.00
C GLU A 822 -15.14 4.08 -22.53
N ARG A 823 -15.42 2.82 -22.16
CA ARG A 823 -15.50 2.37 -20.77
C ARG A 823 -14.65 1.12 -20.52
N ILE A 824 -13.95 1.11 -19.38
CA ILE A 824 -13.23 -0.06 -18.87
C ILE A 824 -13.96 -0.51 -17.59
N VAL A 825 -14.44 -1.75 -17.55
CA VAL A 825 -15.04 -2.33 -16.35
C VAL A 825 -14.08 -3.32 -15.71
N VAL A 826 -13.85 -3.13 -14.41
CA VAL A 826 -12.99 -3.97 -13.57
C VAL A 826 -13.83 -4.58 -12.46
N CYS A 827 -13.68 -5.88 -12.23
CA CYS A 827 -14.21 -6.56 -11.05
C CYS A 827 -13.06 -7.10 -10.19
N SER A 828 -13.20 -7.01 -8.87
CA SER A 828 -12.07 -7.19 -7.95
C SER A 828 -12.46 -7.93 -6.65
N TYR A 829 -11.46 -8.09 -5.80
CA TYR A 829 -11.59 -8.60 -4.43
C TYR A 829 -11.63 -7.48 -3.38
N ALA A 830 -11.76 -6.21 -3.79
CA ALA A 830 -11.90 -5.09 -2.86
C ALA A 830 -13.19 -5.23 -2.04
N GLU A 831 -13.10 -5.00 -0.72
CA GLU A 831 -14.21 -5.27 0.20
C GLU A 831 -15.38 -4.28 0.06
N ASP A 832 -15.10 -3.05 -0.36
CA ASP A 832 -16.02 -1.91 -0.31
C ASP A 832 -16.81 -1.69 -1.61
N TYR A 833 -16.11 -1.83 -2.75
CA TYR A 833 -16.67 -1.81 -4.10
C TYR A 833 -15.93 -2.87 -4.92
N ASN A 834 -16.62 -3.93 -5.34
CA ASN A 834 -16.02 -5.02 -6.11
C ASN A 834 -16.25 -4.86 -7.63
N VAL A 835 -16.92 -3.79 -8.06
CA VAL A 835 -17.14 -3.41 -9.46
C VAL A 835 -16.83 -1.92 -9.64
N LEU A 836 -15.99 -1.60 -10.63
CA LEU A 836 -15.69 -0.22 -11.04
C LEU A 836 -15.87 -0.08 -12.55
N CYS A 837 -16.30 1.10 -12.98
CA CYS A 837 -16.28 1.53 -14.37
C CYS A 837 -15.41 2.78 -14.49
N LEU A 838 -14.42 2.73 -15.39
CA LEU A 838 -13.46 3.80 -15.67
C LEU A 838 -13.68 4.34 -17.09
N SER A 839 -13.33 5.60 -17.36
CA SER A 839 -13.22 6.09 -18.75
C SER A 839 -11.97 5.55 -19.43
N THR A 840 -12.06 5.12 -20.69
CA THR A 840 -10.88 4.61 -21.43
C THR A 840 -9.82 5.71 -21.63
N GLU A 841 -10.24 6.95 -21.87
CA GLU A 841 -9.34 8.06 -22.22
C GLU A 841 -8.53 8.60 -21.03
N HIS A 842 -9.15 8.76 -19.86
CA HIS A 842 -8.53 9.39 -18.69
C HIS A 842 -8.41 8.46 -17.46
N GLN A 843 -8.91 7.22 -17.58
CA GLN A 843 -8.92 6.20 -16.52
C GLN A 843 -9.59 6.66 -15.21
N GLN A 844 -10.48 7.66 -15.31
CA GLN A 844 -11.22 8.23 -14.19
C GLN A 844 -12.40 7.32 -13.81
N VAL A 845 -12.67 7.15 -12.51
CA VAL A 845 -13.85 6.41 -12.06
C VAL A 845 -15.13 7.16 -12.46
N LEU A 846 -15.88 6.57 -13.40
CA LEU A 846 -17.21 7.03 -13.78
C LEU A 846 -18.23 6.67 -12.69
N TRP A 847 -18.18 5.42 -12.24
CA TRP A 847 -18.95 4.90 -11.10
C TRP A 847 -18.25 3.68 -10.49
N CYS A 848 -18.56 3.40 -9.21
CA CYS A 848 -18.10 2.22 -8.50
C CYS A 848 -19.20 1.73 -7.55
N MET A 849 -19.28 0.43 -7.31
CA MET A 849 -20.35 -0.18 -6.54
C MET A 849 -19.98 -1.53 -5.92
N ARG A 850 -20.85 -2.02 -5.04
CA ARG A 850 -20.79 -3.36 -4.47
C ARG A 850 -21.92 -4.23 -5.01
N ILE A 851 -21.59 -5.37 -5.59
CA ILE A 851 -22.53 -6.43 -5.99
C ILE A 851 -22.24 -7.64 -5.09
N GLY A 852 -23.27 -8.18 -4.42
CA GLY A 852 -23.11 -9.29 -3.46
C GLY A 852 -22.27 -8.93 -2.22
N GLU A 853 -22.00 -9.93 -1.41
CA GLU A 853 -21.24 -9.84 -0.14
C GLU A 853 -19.75 -10.20 -0.32
N LYS A 854 -19.39 -11.00 -1.33
CA LYS A 854 -18.01 -11.47 -1.56
C LYS A 854 -17.40 -10.88 -2.84
N ALA A 855 -16.13 -11.19 -3.06
CA ALA A 855 -15.38 -10.81 -4.25
C ALA A 855 -15.94 -11.40 -5.55
N ILE A 856 -15.47 -10.88 -6.69
CA ILE A 856 -15.80 -11.39 -8.03
C ILE A 856 -14.56 -12.04 -8.65
N PHE A 857 -14.68 -13.34 -8.97
CA PHE A 857 -13.70 -14.10 -9.75
C PHE A 857 -14.09 -14.15 -11.23
N ALA A 858 -15.37 -14.43 -11.50
CA ALA A 858 -15.95 -14.57 -12.83
C ALA A 858 -15.78 -13.28 -13.66
N SER A 859 -15.30 -13.41 -14.90
CA SER A 859 -15.23 -12.27 -15.83
C SER A 859 -16.65 -11.82 -16.22
N PRO A 860 -16.96 -10.50 -16.20
CA PRO A 860 -18.28 -10.01 -16.58
C PRO A 860 -18.64 -10.29 -18.05
N LEU A 861 -19.94 -10.38 -18.31
CA LEU A 861 -20.50 -10.59 -19.65
C LEU A 861 -21.19 -9.32 -20.14
N GLU A 862 -20.65 -8.68 -21.17
CA GLU A 862 -21.27 -7.50 -21.77
C GLU A 862 -22.56 -7.84 -22.53
N LEU A 863 -23.55 -6.96 -22.39
CA LEU A 863 -24.81 -6.94 -23.12
C LEU A 863 -24.86 -5.67 -23.99
N SER A 864 -24.02 -5.60 -25.03
CA SER A 864 -23.80 -4.40 -25.85
C SER A 864 -25.09 -3.73 -26.33
N LYS A 865 -26.07 -4.52 -26.80
CA LYS A 865 -27.40 -4.07 -27.24
C LYS A 865 -28.25 -3.40 -26.15
N GLN A 866 -27.91 -3.59 -24.87
CA GLN A 866 -28.59 -3.04 -23.70
C GLN A 866 -27.74 -2.05 -22.89
N GLN A 867 -26.50 -1.76 -23.33
CA GLN A 867 -25.52 -0.95 -22.59
C GLN A 867 -25.44 -1.35 -21.11
N ALA A 868 -25.23 -2.65 -20.90
CA ALA A 868 -25.25 -3.30 -19.59
C ALA A 868 -24.29 -4.48 -19.51
N VAL A 869 -24.11 -5.01 -18.31
CA VAL A 869 -23.20 -6.12 -18.01
C VAL A 869 -23.83 -7.08 -16.99
N ILE A 870 -23.66 -8.39 -17.21
CA ILE A 870 -23.98 -9.42 -16.21
C ILE A 870 -22.73 -9.70 -15.37
N ILE A 871 -22.90 -9.68 -14.04
CA ILE A 871 -21.85 -9.87 -13.04
C ILE A 871 -22.27 -10.98 -12.09
N CYS A 872 -21.36 -11.92 -11.79
CA CYS A 872 -21.59 -13.06 -10.88
C CYS A 872 -20.55 -13.06 -9.74
N THR A 873 -20.98 -13.43 -8.53
CA THR A 873 -20.19 -13.25 -7.29
C THR A 873 -19.89 -14.56 -6.56
N LEU A 874 -18.88 -14.52 -5.68
CA LEU A 874 -18.49 -15.67 -4.85
C LEU A 874 -19.42 -15.95 -3.65
N ASP A 875 -20.49 -15.18 -3.46
CA ASP A 875 -21.60 -15.48 -2.54
C ASP A 875 -22.89 -15.89 -3.26
N GLY A 876 -22.82 -16.23 -4.55
CA GLY A 876 -23.96 -16.73 -5.32
C GLY A 876 -24.92 -15.63 -5.80
N GLY A 877 -24.66 -14.36 -5.51
CA GLY A 877 -25.35 -13.24 -6.13
C GLY A 877 -24.96 -13.07 -7.60
N TYR A 878 -25.93 -12.74 -8.46
CA TYR A 878 -25.68 -12.29 -9.83
C TYR A 878 -26.64 -11.16 -10.22
N ALA A 879 -26.17 -10.22 -11.04
CA ALA A 879 -26.89 -8.97 -11.32
C ALA A 879 -26.68 -8.49 -12.75
N CYS A 880 -27.63 -7.70 -13.26
CA CYS A 880 -27.48 -6.90 -14.47
C CYS A 880 -27.29 -5.43 -14.08
N VAL A 881 -26.17 -4.84 -14.50
CA VAL A 881 -25.77 -3.46 -14.17
C VAL A 881 -25.67 -2.64 -15.45
N SER A 882 -26.15 -1.40 -15.43
CA SER A 882 -26.01 -0.42 -16.50
C SER A 882 -24.56 0.08 -16.62
N LEU A 883 -24.02 0.09 -17.84
CA LEU A 883 -22.67 0.60 -18.11
C LEU A 883 -22.57 2.13 -17.98
N LEU A 884 -23.69 2.83 -18.18
CA LEU A 884 -23.74 4.30 -18.24
C LEU A 884 -23.58 4.96 -16.86
N ASP A 885 -24.21 4.39 -15.84
CA ASP A 885 -24.41 5.01 -14.52
C ASP A 885 -24.25 4.06 -13.33
N GLY A 886 -23.99 2.77 -13.56
CA GLY A 886 -23.89 1.76 -12.50
C GLY A 886 -25.23 1.37 -11.88
N SER A 887 -26.37 1.75 -12.47
CA SER A 887 -27.68 1.36 -11.95
C SER A 887 -27.91 -0.16 -12.06
N VAL A 888 -28.38 -0.78 -10.98
CA VAL A 888 -28.77 -2.20 -10.98
C VAL A 888 -30.14 -2.34 -11.63
N LYS A 889 -30.19 -3.00 -12.80
CA LYS A 889 -31.46 -3.30 -13.50
C LYS A 889 -32.22 -4.42 -12.81
N TRP A 890 -31.51 -5.44 -12.34
CA TRP A 890 -32.03 -6.52 -11.48
C TRP A 890 -30.87 -7.22 -10.76
N MET A 891 -31.19 -7.90 -9.65
CA MET A 891 -30.27 -8.77 -8.90
C MET A 891 -31.01 -10.04 -8.46
N GLN A 892 -30.31 -11.16 -8.46
CA GLN A 892 -30.76 -12.50 -8.07
C GLN A 892 -29.69 -13.15 -7.18
N LYS A 893 -30.04 -14.19 -6.41
CA LYS A 893 -29.08 -14.94 -5.57
C LYS A 893 -29.36 -16.44 -5.60
N CYS A 894 -28.37 -17.20 -6.08
CA CYS A 894 -28.27 -18.65 -5.95
C CYS A 894 -27.71 -19.02 -4.57
N LYS A 895 -27.47 -20.32 -4.30
CA LYS A 895 -26.98 -20.79 -3.00
C LYS A 895 -25.46 -20.81 -2.92
N GLU A 896 -24.81 -21.10 -4.03
CA GLU A 896 -23.39 -21.45 -4.11
C GLU A 896 -22.58 -20.42 -4.92
N PRO A 897 -21.25 -20.33 -4.75
CA PRO A 897 -20.41 -19.36 -5.45
C PRO A 897 -20.43 -19.49 -6.98
N PHE A 898 -20.20 -18.39 -7.69
CA PHE A 898 -19.88 -18.40 -9.13
C PHE A 898 -18.38 -18.19 -9.36
N PHE A 899 -17.69 -19.22 -9.88
CA PHE A 899 -16.34 -19.10 -10.46
C PHE A 899 -16.39 -19.06 -12.00
N ALA A 900 -17.32 -19.80 -12.61
CA ALA A 900 -17.51 -19.79 -14.06
C ALA A 900 -17.96 -18.42 -14.55
N SER A 901 -17.28 -17.90 -15.58
CA SER A 901 -17.70 -16.66 -16.26
C SER A 901 -19.03 -16.89 -17.00
N PRO A 902 -20.05 -16.02 -16.86
CA PRO A 902 -21.28 -16.13 -17.62
C PRO A 902 -21.05 -15.92 -19.12
N VAL A 903 -21.87 -16.56 -19.95
CA VAL A 903 -21.78 -16.50 -21.42
C VAL A 903 -23.15 -16.34 -22.09
N LEU A 904 -23.23 -15.60 -23.19
CA LEU A 904 -24.45 -15.56 -24.01
C LEU A 904 -24.62 -16.88 -24.77
N LEU A 905 -25.88 -17.35 -24.89
CA LEU A 905 -26.20 -18.58 -25.59
C LEU A 905 -26.18 -18.41 -27.13
N ASP A 906 -26.43 -17.20 -27.62
CA ASP A 906 -26.28 -16.76 -29.01
C ASP A 906 -26.18 -15.22 -29.07
N SER A 907 -25.62 -14.71 -30.17
CA SER A 907 -25.55 -13.30 -30.58
C SER A 907 -26.90 -12.54 -30.61
N SER A 908 -28.02 -13.24 -30.77
CA SER A 908 -29.39 -12.70 -30.70
C SER A 908 -30.12 -13.05 -29.38
N ALA A 909 -29.50 -13.85 -28.50
CA ALA A 909 -30.20 -14.49 -27.39
C ALA A 909 -30.75 -13.50 -26.37
N THR A 910 -31.94 -13.83 -25.87
CA THR A 910 -32.49 -13.27 -24.62
C THR A 910 -32.04 -14.04 -23.38
N ILE A 911 -31.06 -14.95 -23.54
CA ILE A 911 -30.65 -15.95 -22.54
C ILE A 911 -29.12 -15.94 -22.39
N PHE A 912 -28.65 -15.88 -21.15
CA PHE A 912 -27.26 -16.17 -20.78
C PHE A 912 -27.18 -17.47 -19.97
N VAL A 913 -26.00 -18.06 -19.91
CA VAL A 913 -25.70 -19.28 -19.17
C VAL A 913 -24.64 -18.98 -18.12
N CYS A 914 -24.81 -19.50 -16.90
CA CYS A 914 -23.84 -19.41 -15.80
C CYS A 914 -23.81 -20.73 -15.01
N ALA A 915 -22.79 -20.93 -14.17
CA ALA A 915 -22.69 -22.15 -13.35
C ALA A 915 -22.31 -21.88 -11.89
N GLU A 916 -23.14 -22.37 -10.96
CA GLU A 916 -22.80 -22.50 -9.54
C GLU A 916 -21.66 -23.52 -9.39
N VAL A 917 -20.75 -23.28 -8.45
CA VAL A 917 -19.65 -24.22 -8.13
C VAL A 917 -20.18 -25.62 -7.83
N ALA A 918 -21.33 -25.78 -7.17
CA ALA A 918 -21.92 -27.09 -6.86
C ALA A 918 -22.62 -27.78 -8.06
N GLY A 919 -21.99 -27.74 -9.24
CA GLY A 919 -22.38 -28.53 -10.41
C GLY A 919 -23.61 -28.05 -11.19
N ARG A 920 -24.22 -26.91 -10.83
CA ARG A 920 -25.48 -26.47 -11.46
C ARG A 920 -25.22 -25.47 -12.58
N VAL A 921 -25.62 -25.82 -13.80
CA VAL A 921 -25.55 -24.95 -14.98
C VAL A 921 -26.95 -24.38 -15.25
N HIS A 922 -27.10 -23.06 -15.14
CA HIS A 922 -28.38 -22.36 -15.29
C HIS A 922 -28.46 -21.59 -16.61
N GLY A 923 -29.60 -21.67 -17.29
CA GLY A 923 -29.96 -20.78 -18.39
C GLY A 923 -30.95 -19.74 -17.90
N CYS A 924 -30.63 -18.45 -18.02
CA CYS A 924 -31.35 -17.35 -17.37
C CYS A 924 -31.76 -16.27 -18.38
N ASP A 925 -32.97 -15.71 -18.25
CA ASP A 925 -33.41 -14.58 -19.08
C ASP A 925 -32.61 -13.30 -18.72
N VAL A 926 -32.04 -12.66 -19.74
CA VAL A 926 -31.18 -11.46 -19.64
C VAL A 926 -31.90 -10.25 -19.02
N ASN A 927 -33.22 -10.16 -19.15
CA ASN A 927 -34.00 -8.98 -18.81
C ASN A 927 -34.53 -8.99 -17.37
N SER A 928 -34.54 -10.16 -16.73
CA SER A 928 -35.10 -10.40 -15.39
C SER A 928 -34.16 -11.17 -14.45
N GLY A 929 -33.11 -11.79 -15.00
CA GLY A 929 -32.24 -12.73 -14.30
C GLY A 929 -32.91 -14.07 -13.98
N LYS A 930 -34.17 -14.28 -14.35
CA LYS A 930 -34.92 -15.47 -13.94
C LYS A 930 -34.33 -16.72 -14.58
N ILE A 931 -34.00 -17.71 -13.74
CA ILE A 931 -33.63 -19.07 -14.17
C ILE A 931 -34.79 -19.68 -14.95
N LEU A 932 -34.52 -20.08 -16.19
CA LEU A 932 -35.45 -20.74 -17.12
C LEU A 932 -35.25 -22.26 -17.13
N ALA A 933 -33.99 -22.69 -17.02
CA ALA A 933 -33.57 -24.08 -17.04
C ALA A 933 -32.38 -24.30 -16.10
N THR A 934 -32.19 -25.52 -15.61
CA THR A 934 -31.00 -25.91 -14.85
C THR A 934 -30.63 -27.36 -15.15
N TYR A 935 -29.35 -27.60 -15.43
CA TYR A 935 -28.73 -28.92 -15.46
C TYR A 935 -27.88 -29.11 -14.20
N ALA A 936 -27.76 -30.35 -13.72
CA ALA A 936 -26.87 -30.70 -12.62
C ALA A 936 -25.83 -31.74 -13.11
N ALA A 937 -24.56 -31.38 -12.98
CA ALA A 937 -23.42 -32.27 -13.13
C ALA A 937 -23.16 -33.02 -11.80
N ASP A 938 -22.42 -34.13 -11.88
CA ASP A 938 -22.17 -35.02 -10.74
C ASP A 938 -21.07 -34.51 -9.78
N GLY A 939 -20.48 -33.34 -10.05
CA GLY A 939 -19.46 -32.71 -9.21
C GLY A 939 -19.28 -31.22 -9.50
N ASN A 940 -18.31 -30.59 -8.84
CA ASN A 940 -18.15 -29.14 -8.88
C ASN A 940 -17.59 -28.60 -10.21
N ILE A 941 -18.02 -27.40 -10.59
CA ILE A 941 -17.61 -26.71 -11.82
C ILE A 941 -16.80 -25.46 -11.45
N PHE A 942 -15.51 -25.44 -11.80
CA PHE A 942 -14.64 -24.25 -11.71
C PHE A 942 -14.27 -23.68 -13.09
N SER A 943 -14.30 -24.50 -14.14
CA SER A 943 -14.08 -24.05 -15.50
C SER A 943 -15.21 -23.12 -15.97
N SER A 944 -14.90 -22.14 -16.82
CA SER A 944 -15.97 -21.33 -17.45
C SER A 944 -16.68 -22.13 -18.54
N LEU A 945 -17.88 -21.70 -18.92
CA LEU A 945 -18.67 -22.36 -19.95
C LEU A 945 -18.22 -21.90 -21.34
N VAL A 946 -18.20 -22.79 -22.33
CA VAL A 946 -17.97 -22.44 -23.75
C VAL A 946 -19.15 -22.84 -24.60
N VAL A 947 -19.58 -21.93 -25.47
CA VAL A 947 -20.78 -22.06 -26.30
C VAL A 947 -20.40 -22.15 -27.77
N LYS A 948 -21.02 -23.07 -28.52
CA LYS A 948 -20.89 -23.17 -29.98
C LYS A 948 -22.25 -23.46 -30.62
N ALA A 949 -22.70 -22.56 -31.47
CA ALA A 949 -23.77 -22.80 -32.44
C ALA A 949 -23.13 -23.22 -33.78
N PRO A 950 -23.35 -24.45 -34.29
CA PRO A 950 -22.82 -24.85 -35.58
C PRO A 950 -23.54 -24.14 -36.74
N PRO A 951 -22.83 -23.77 -37.82
CA PRO A 951 -23.49 -23.29 -39.03
C PRO A 951 -24.26 -24.44 -39.70
N THR A 952 -25.57 -24.20 -39.93
CA THR A 952 -26.54 -25.01 -40.71
C THR A 952 -27.29 -26.17 -40.02
N HIS A 953 -28.59 -26.23 -40.35
CA HIS A 953 -29.55 -27.34 -40.33
C HIS A 953 -29.83 -28.22 -39.09
N MET A 954 -29.10 -28.17 -37.97
CA MET A 954 -29.51 -28.90 -36.74
C MET A 954 -29.97 -28.05 -35.54
N GLY A 955 -29.99 -26.72 -35.64
CA GLY A 955 -30.79 -25.87 -34.73
C GLY A 955 -30.53 -26.04 -33.22
N HIS A 956 -29.31 -26.42 -32.84
CA HIS A 956 -28.94 -26.76 -31.47
C HIS A 956 -27.64 -26.07 -31.08
N THR A 957 -27.64 -25.40 -29.94
CA THR A 957 -26.45 -24.79 -29.36
C THR A 957 -25.82 -25.75 -28.36
N PHE A 958 -24.51 -25.97 -28.46
CA PHE A 958 -23.76 -26.80 -27.51
C PHE A 958 -23.11 -25.94 -26.43
N VAL A 959 -23.22 -26.39 -25.18
CA VAL A 959 -22.53 -25.80 -24.02
C VAL A 959 -21.56 -26.85 -23.47
N VAL A 960 -20.27 -26.52 -23.48
CA VAL A 960 -19.16 -27.40 -23.09
C VAL A 960 -18.49 -26.84 -21.84
N PHE A 961 -18.18 -27.71 -20.89
CA PHE A 961 -17.46 -27.36 -19.66
C PHE A 961 -16.74 -28.58 -19.06
N GLY A 962 -15.73 -28.29 -18.25
CA GLY A 962 -15.04 -29.28 -17.43
C GLY A 962 -15.50 -29.25 -15.97
N CYS A 963 -15.44 -30.42 -15.33
CA CYS A 963 -15.85 -30.64 -13.94
C CYS A 963 -14.68 -31.25 -13.13
N ILE A 964 -14.73 -31.14 -11.80
CA ILE A 964 -13.75 -31.82 -10.94
C ILE A 964 -13.98 -33.32 -10.82
N ASP A 965 -15.14 -33.84 -11.23
CA ASP A 965 -15.51 -35.27 -11.25
C ASP A 965 -14.75 -36.12 -12.29
N HIS A 966 -13.68 -35.55 -12.85
CA HIS A 966 -12.83 -36.06 -13.93
C HIS A 966 -13.46 -36.03 -15.33
N HIS A 967 -14.67 -35.47 -15.53
CA HIS A 967 -15.35 -35.52 -16.82
C HIS A 967 -15.47 -34.16 -17.53
N LEU A 968 -15.35 -34.25 -18.86
CA LEU A 968 -15.72 -33.22 -19.81
C LEU A 968 -17.19 -33.42 -20.21
N TYR A 969 -18.00 -32.38 -20.09
CA TYR A 969 -19.43 -32.39 -20.39
C TYR A 969 -19.73 -31.62 -21.66
N CYS A 970 -20.71 -32.11 -22.44
CA CYS A 970 -21.34 -31.36 -23.52
C CYS A 970 -22.87 -31.46 -23.38
N LEU A 971 -23.52 -30.31 -23.18
CA LEU A 971 -24.96 -30.18 -23.13
C LEU A 971 -25.48 -29.67 -24.47
N ARG A 972 -26.53 -30.30 -24.99
CA ARG A 972 -27.40 -29.73 -26.02
C ARG A 972 -28.38 -28.79 -25.35
N CYS A 973 -28.33 -27.51 -25.71
CA CYS A 973 -29.35 -26.53 -25.33
C CYS A 973 -30.37 -26.38 -26.46
N LYS A 974 -31.66 -26.43 -26.10
CA LYS A 974 -32.80 -26.15 -26.99
C LYS A 974 -33.51 -24.90 -26.48
N THR A 975 -33.89 -24.01 -27.40
CA THR A 975 -34.61 -22.76 -27.11
C THR A 975 -35.79 -22.59 -28.05
N ASP A 976 -36.99 -22.54 -27.50
CA ASP A 976 -38.21 -22.34 -28.28
C ASP A 976 -38.54 -20.85 -28.45
N ALA A 977 -39.31 -20.51 -29.48
CA ALA A 977 -39.76 -19.14 -29.76
C ALA A 977 -40.55 -18.49 -28.60
N SER A 978 -41.06 -19.31 -27.67
CA SER A 978 -41.75 -18.93 -26.43
C SER A 978 -40.80 -18.60 -25.25
N LYS A 979 -39.49 -18.49 -25.48
CA LYS A 979 -38.42 -18.33 -24.46
C LYS A 979 -38.25 -19.53 -23.50
N HIS A 980 -38.87 -20.68 -23.76
CA HIS A 980 -38.52 -21.88 -22.99
C HIS A 980 -37.13 -22.38 -23.39
N ALA A 981 -36.30 -22.66 -22.38
CA ALA A 981 -34.98 -23.27 -22.53
C ALA A 981 -35.00 -24.68 -21.93
N SER A 982 -34.21 -25.58 -22.48
CA SER A 982 -33.90 -26.88 -21.85
C SER A 982 -32.47 -27.29 -22.13
N PHE A 983 -31.87 -27.97 -21.15
CA PHE A 983 -30.57 -28.63 -21.29
C PHE A 983 -30.77 -30.15 -21.33
N GLU A 984 -30.05 -30.79 -22.23
CA GLU A 984 -30.05 -32.22 -22.44
C GLU A 984 -28.58 -32.67 -22.50
N LEU A 985 -28.20 -33.73 -21.79
CA LEU A 985 -26.84 -34.25 -21.88
C LEU A 985 -26.62 -34.85 -23.27
N HIS A 986 -25.70 -34.27 -24.05
CA HIS A 986 -25.36 -34.77 -25.38
C HIS A 986 -24.26 -35.82 -25.30
N TRP A 987 -23.23 -35.57 -24.48
CA TRP A 987 -22.29 -36.59 -24.00
C TRP A 987 -21.54 -36.13 -22.73
N LYS A 988 -21.02 -37.10 -21.98
CA LYS A 988 -20.10 -36.95 -20.84
C LYS A 988 -18.95 -37.92 -21.08
N VAL A 989 -17.69 -37.50 -20.93
CA VAL A 989 -16.50 -38.36 -21.13
C VAL A 989 -15.47 -38.14 -20.03
N ASP A 990 -14.96 -39.24 -19.47
CA ASP A 990 -13.89 -39.23 -18.46
C ASP A 990 -12.55 -38.89 -19.13
N VAL A 991 -11.82 -37.94 -18.55
CA VAL A 991 -10.46 -37.54 -18.99
C VAL A 991 -9.37 -37.93 -17.97
N GLY A 992 -9.74 -38.64 -16.90
CA GLY A 992 -8.85 -39.25 -15.91
C GLY A 992 -8.35 -38.32 -14.81
N SER A 993 -8.78 -37.06 -14.77
CA SER A 993 -8.39 -36.07 -13.74
C SER A 993 -9.28 -34.81 -13.81
N SER A 994 -9.40 -34.10 -12.68
CA SER A 994 -10.22 -32.89 -12.53
C SER A 994 -9.86 -31.80 -13.54
N ILE A 995 -10.89 -31.08 -14.02
CA ILE A 995 -10.74 -29.97 -14.96
C ILE A 995 -11.05 -28.64 -14.25
N TYR A 996 -10.07 -27.74 -14.23
CA TYR A 996 -10.23 -26.35 -13.75
C TYR A 996 -10.10 -25.33 -14.88
N ALA A 997 -9.20 -25.56 -15.85
CA ALA A 997 -9.07 -24.73 -17.03
C ALA A 997 -10.35 -24.80 -17.89
N THR A 998 -10.76 -23.66 -18.45
CA THR A 998 -11.87 -23.58 -19.41
C THR A 998 -11.50 -24.35 -20.68
N PRO A 999 -12.23 -25.41 -21.07
CA PRO A 999 -12.01 -26.10 -22.35
C PRO A 999 -12.27 -25.13 -23.51
N ILE A 1000 -11.62 -25.32 -24.66
CA ILE A 1000 -11.86 -24.50 -25.85
C ILE A 1000 -12.20 -25.34 -27.08
N ILE A 1001 -12.91 -24.76 -28.04
CA ILE A 1001 -13.34 -25.47 -29.25
C ILE A 1001 -12.49 -25.02 -30.44
N LEU A 1002 -11.70 -25.97 -30.97
CA LEU A 1002 -10.90 -25.82 -32.17
C LEU A 1002 -11.79 -26.11 -33.39
N THR A 1003 -11.95 -25.15 -34.30
CA THR A 1003 -12.42 -25.42 -35.66
C THR A 1003 -11.20 -25.89 -36.48
N ILE A 1004 -11.21 -27.12 -37.02
CA ILE A 1004 -10.15 -27.59 -37.93
C ILE A 1004 -10.65 -27.56 -39.38
N GLU A 1005 -11.87 -28.07 -39.60
CA GLU A 1005 -12.63 -27.93 -40.84
C GLU A 1005 -14.05 -27.45 -40.47
N PRO A 1006 -14.85 -26.87 -41.39
CA PRO A 1006 -16.18 -26.33 -41.06
C PRO A 1006 -17.10 -27.29 -40.31
N ASN A 1007 -16.97 -28.60 -40.58
CA ASN A 1007 -17.75 -29.67 -39.96
C ASN A 1007 -16.97 -30.48 -38.90
N GLU A 1008 -15.68 -30.22 -38.68
CA GLU A 1008 -14.86 -30.93 -37.68
C GLU A 1008 -14.40 -29.96 -36.57
N ASN A 1009 -15.16 -29.99 -35.48
CA ASN A 1009 -14.91 -29.22 -34.27
C ASN A 1009 -14.41 -30.16 -33.16
N ILE A 1010 -13.34 -29.75 -32.46
CA ILE A 1010 -12.69 -30.54 -31.41
C ILE A 1010 -12.63 -29.72 -30.13
N VAL A 1011 -12.99 -30.32 -29.00
CA VAL A 1011 -12.77 -29.74 -27.68
C VAL A 1011 -11.34 -30.05 -27.25
N PHE A 1012 -10.56 -29.00 -27.00
CA PHE A 1012 -9.26 -29.06 -26.35
C PHE A 1012 -9.47 -28.83 -24.84
N CYS A 1013 -9.03 -29.79 -24.03
CA CYS A 1013 -9.20 -29.78 -22.57
C CYS A 1013 -7.87 -29.98 -21.85
N CYS A 1014 -7.74 -29.38 -20.66
CA CYS A 1014 -6.56 -29.44 -19.80
C CYS A 1014 -6.96 -29.85 -18.38
N THR A 1015 -6.21 -30.77 -17.77
CA THR A 1015 -6.50 -31.32 -16.43
C THR A 1015 -5.46 -30.91 -15.38
N THR A 1016 -5.79 -31.07 -14.10
CA THR A 1016 -4.84 -30.82 -13.00
C THR A 1016 -3.66 -31.79 -13.00
N ASN A 1017 -3.84 -33.07 -13.36
CA ASN A 1017 -2.71 -34.01 -13.46
C ASN A 1017 -1.78 -33.81 -14.68
N GLY A 1018 -1.96 -32.74 -15.46
CA GLY A 1018 -1.11 -32.36 -16.58
C GLY A 1018 -1.49 -32.98 -17.94
N HIS A 1019 -2.66 -33.64 -18.06
CA HIS A 1019 -3.11 -34.17 -19.34
C HIS A 1019 -3.68 -33.06 -20.24
N ILE A 1020 -3.38 -33.18 -21.53
CA ILE A 1020 -4.02 -32.46 -22.62
C ILE A 1020 -4.88 -33.47 -23.37
N VAL A 1021 -6.15 -33.14 -23.65
CA VAL A 1021 -7.11 -34.05 -24.29
C VAL A 1021 -7.79 -33.37 -25.47
N LEU A 1022 -7.87 -34.08 -26.60
CA LEU A 1022 -8.69 -33.71 -27.75
C LEU A 1022 -9.90 -34.64 -27.83
N ALA A 1023 -11.11 -34.11 -27.63
CA ALA A 1023 -12.36 -34.84 -27.78
C ALA A 1023 -13.19 -34.27 -28.94
N ASN A 1024 -13.79 -35.13 -29.77
CA ASN A 1024 -14.64 -34.68 -30.86
C ASN A 1024 -15.94 -34.04 -30.33
N LEU A 1025 -16.28 -32.82 -30.76
CA LEU A 1025 -17.44 -32.09 -30.24
C LEU A 1025 -18.78 -32.82 -30.50
N GLY A 1026 -18.86 -33.58 -31.59
CA GLY A 1026 -20.09 -34.26 -32.03
C GLY A 1026 -20.46 -35.50 -31.21
N ASN A 1027 -19.49 -36.24 -30.66
CA ASN A 1027 -19.73 -37.51 -29.96
C ASN A 1027 -18.91 -37.76 -28.69
N GLY A 1028 -18.06 -36.81 -28.26
CA GLY A 1028 -17.23 -36.93 -27.05
C GLY A 1028 -16.04 -37.89 -27.18
N GLN A 1029 -15.84 -38.51 -28.34
CA GLN A 1029 -14.76 -39.49 -28.54
C GLN A 1029 -13.40 -38.80 -28.42
N ILE A 1030 -12.57 -39.28 -27.48
CA ILE A 1030 -11.16 -38.86 -27.36
C ILE A 1030 -10.40 -39.31 -28.62
N GLN A 1031 -9.82 -38.34 -29.33
CA GLN A 1031 -9.03 -38.54 -30.55
C GLN A 1031 -7.53 -38.50 -30.28
N TRP A 1032 -7.09 -37.84 -29.20
CA TRP A 1032 -5.69 -37.74 -28.78
C TRP A 1032 -5.60 -37.35 -27.29
N MET A 1033 -4.55 -37.81 -26.61
CA MET A 1033 -4.21 -37.45 -25.24
C MET A 1033 -2.67 -37.47 -25.09
N ASP A 1034 -2.12 -36.54 -24.31
CA ASP A 1034 -0.69 -36.45 -23.96
C ASP A 1034 -0.53 -35.81 -22.57
N LYS A 1035 0.66 -35.92 -21.96
CA LYS A 1035 0.92 -35.46 -20.58
C LYS A 1035 2.14 -34.55 -20.48
N LEU A 1036 1.97 -33.41 -19.80
CA LEU A 1036 3.04 -32.50 -19.40
C LEU A 1036 3.50 -32.74 -17.95
N GLY A 1037 4.68 -32.21 -17.62
CA GLY A 1037 5.32 -32.36 -16.30
C GLY A 1037 4.80 -31.43 -15.20
N GLY A 1038 3.57 -30.94 -15.30
CA GLY A 1038 2.97 -30.03 -14.33
C GLY A 1038 1.50 -29.76 -14.60
N GLU A 1039 0.80 -29.18 -13.61
CA GLU A 1039 -0.63 -28.95 -13.66
C GLU A 1039 -1.05 -27.86 -14.67
N LEU A 1040 -2.24 -27.99 -15.26
CA LEU A 1040 -2.73 -27.07 -16.30
C LEU A 1040 -3.99 -26.32 -15.83
N PHE A 1041 -3.78 -25.15 -15.20
CA PHE A 1041 -4.84 -24.26 -14.73
C PHE A 1041 -5.15 -23.10 -15.71
N SER A 1042 -4.18 -22.69 -16.53
CA SER A 1042 -4.37 -21.65 -17.55
C SER A 1042 -5.44 -22.07 -18.56
N THR A 1043 -6.47 -21.24 -18.73
CA THR A 1043 -7.41 -21.37 -19.85
C THR A 1043 -6.65 -21.20 -21.18
N PRO A 1044 -6.68 -22.18 -22.11
CA PRO A 1044 -5.97 -22.10 -23.38
C PRO A 1044 -6.54 -21.03 -24.33
N CYS A 1045 -5.72 -20.63 -25.30
CA CYS A 1045 -6.11 -19.78 -26.42
C CYS A 1045 -5.81 -20.48 -27.75
N TYR A 1046 -6.78 -20.54 -28.67
CA TYR A 1046 -6.57 -21.03 -30.04
C TYR A 1046 -6.43 -19.86 -31.01
N ILE A 1047 -5.44 -19.96 -31.92
CA ILE A 1047 -5.31 -19.05 -33.06
C ILE A 1047 -5.57 -19.88 -34.32
N GLU A 1048 -6.79 -19.77 -34.84
CA GLU A 1048 -7.31 -20.60 -35.94
C GLU A 1048 -6.49 -20.46 -37.22
N SER A 1049 -6.07 -19.23 -37.57
CA SER A 1049 -5.22 -18.94 -38.73
C SER A 1049 -3.79 -19.47 -38.63
N LEU A 1050 -3.35 -19.94 -37.45
CA LEU A 1050 -2.06 -20.60 -37.23
C LEU A 1050 -2.19 -22.07 -36.82
N ARG A 1051 -3.44 -22.58 -36.69
CA ARG A 1051 -3.79 -23.91 -36.17
C ARG A 1051 -3.04 -24.32 -34.89
N ARG A 1052 -2.86 -23.35 -33.98
CA ARG A 1052 -2.07 -23.50 -32.74
C ARG A 1052 -2.85 -23.11 -31.48
N VAL A 1053 -2.59 -23.85 -30.41
CA VAL A 1053 -3.13 -23.65 -29.07
C VAL A 1053 -1.99 -23.24 -28.12
N TYR A 1054 -2.25 -22.21 -27.32
CA TYR A 1054 -1.31 -21.58 -26.40
C TYR A 1054 -1.86 -21.66 -24.98
N PHE A 1055 -1.08 -22.17 -24.03
CA PHE A 1055 -1.54 -22.41 -22.66
C PHE A 1055 -0.39 -22.50 -21.66
N GLY A 1056 -0.61 -21.97 -20.46
CA GLY A 1056 0.33 -22.01 -19.36
C GLY A 1056 0.30 -23.32 -18.56
N CYS A 1057 1.42 -23.64 -17.93
CA CYS A 1057 1.61 -24.83 -17.11
C CYS A 1057 2.30 -24.46 -15.78
N ARG A 1058 2.04 -25.25 -14.73
CA ARG A 1058 2.72 -25.12 -13.43
C ARG A 1058 4.16 -25.65 -13.41
N ASP A 1059 4.61 -26.30 -14.50
CA ASP A 1059 6.04 -26.57 -14.76
C ASP A 1059 6.87 -25.31 -15.09
N ASN A 1060 6.23 -24.12 -15.01
CA ASN A 1060 6.75 -22.78 -15.26
C ASN A 1060 6.85 -22.38 -16.74
N PHE A 1061 6.30 -23.15 -17.67
CA PHE A 1061 6.32 -22.83 -19.10
C PHE A 1061 4.94 -22.39 -19.65
N LEU A 1062 4.97 -21.43 -20.58
CA LEU A 1062 3.95 -21.27 -21.60
C LEU A 1062 4.29 -22.21 -22.78
N TYR A 1063 3.33 -23.01 -23.23
CA TYR A 1063 3.46 -23.89 -24.38
C TYR A 1063 2.72 -23.34 -25.60
N CYS A 1064 3.30 -23.54 -26.79
CA CYS A 1064 2.64 -23.40 -28.09
C CYS A 1064 2.61 -24.77 -28.77
N MET A 1065 1.42 -25.37 -28.91
CA MET A 1065 1.24 -26.65 -29.59
C MET A 1065 0.33 -26.53 -30.82
N GLY A 1066 0.56 -27.35 -31.84
CA GLY A 1066 -0.25 -27.34 -33.07
C GLY A 1066 0.00 -28.57 -33.94
N THR A 1067 -0.68 -28.62 -35.08
CA THR A 1067 -0.51 -29.69 -36.08
C THR A 1067 0.74 -29.51 -36.93
N LYS A 1068 1.24 -30.61 -37.52
CA LYS A 1068 2.56 -30.66 -38.20
C LYS A 1068 2.65 -29.89 -39.54
N ASN A 1069 1.52 -29.43 -40.08
CA ASN A 1069 1.47 -28.60 -41.29
C ASN A 1069 1.11 -27.16 -40.89
N ASN A 1070 1.69 -26.18 -41.60
CA ASN A 1070 1.55 -24.73 -41.36
C ASN A 1070 0.11 -24.27 -41.12
#